data_AF-A0A151BQI4-F1
#
_entry.id   AF-A0A151BQI4-F1
#
_cell.length_a   1.000
_cell.length_b   1.000
_cell.length_c   1.000
_cell.angle_alpha   90.00
_cell.angle_beta   90.00
_cell.angle_gamma   90.00
#
_symmetry.space_group_name_H-M   'P 1'
#
loop_
_entity.id
_entity.type
_entity.pdbx_description
1 polymer ?
#
loop_
_entity_poly.entity_id
_entity_poly.type
_entity_poly.pdbx_seq_one_letter_code
_entity_poly.pdbx_strand_id
1 'polypeptide(L)'
;MKEESLVTRVSTILLLVMLVAPLLLQVAPSAAQEETKTVFNIIASYNPPPVGHFNVFVHGAIMGGWRDLVVEPMTHYYLANGSYIPGVAENWTISEDYMTFTLHLRKGVLFHDRHELTADDVIATYYSGVYLFKMRPWKYLENITKVDDYTLVFYMKEPNDYVPFYVLWHFSVLPSTQYKQFSDRVLAKIDEGYDIFTNETAFQDIIEDLKAFRPSTFIGTGPYYVKSVTATEIILEKFADYWGGVPPIDEVRITNVKSPDVAWSLRLAGEVDWYWGTPTPEYYDKLKNECPWFTLVSIRRPLGPAIYFNYKRYPFNITEFKWAIAYAINRTALALIQYPIGAFPEEYQLGFSTYYLETTLNETFINEYIKGPTYDFRYDYNVTKANEILDNLGFIDTNGDGIREFPNGTNLEFEFLGSGNWLVPEAMEAVATMLEEVGIKLTVRLVESSTWFAADGPFYMGRYYICEFFGVASPDFMFDEMYVKYSTLFPGCGFPDMVTVPWREEPVNVTDLTLRLQTFPAGITEEERDEFRAILTFVSGYYLPKISLFTRPVIIAMNSEKFAGWPSPDDTTYWNSLASYMTHGLSYLFRWGLLKPKFRLTVSVTPSEAGTTTPASGEYSYVKGETVTVSATPAEGYEFKYWLLDGKQVSMTETYTVTMDTHHELIAVFEKLAPPPPPYGLYAGVGAVIAAIIIAIAIFLTRR
;
A
#
# COMPACT_ATOMS: atom_id res chain seq x y z
N MET A 1 -54.44 -2.45 -77.76
CA MET A 1 -53.64 -3.55 -77.19
C MET A 1 -52.55 -2.89 -76.37
N LYS A 2 -52.79 -2.62 -75.08
CA LYS A 2 -52.68 -3.56 -73.95
C LYS A 2 -51.26 -4.12 -73.87
N GLU A 3 -50.47 -3.54 -72.96
CA GLU A 3 -50.15 -4.17 -71.66
C GLU A 3 -49.12 -5.28 -71.84
N GLU A 4 -47.83 -4.92 -71.94
CA GLU A 4 -46.71 -5.82 -71.60
C GLU A 4 -45.32 -5.12 -71.73
N SER A 5 -45.12 -3.92 -71.17
CA SER A 5 -43.76 -3.33 -71.19
C SER A 5 -43.31 -2.56 -69.96
N LEU A 6 -44.00 -2.67 -68.83
CA LEU A 6 -43.56 -2.05 -67.57
C LEU A 6 -43.05 -3.04 -66.52
N VAL A 7 -43.43 -4.33 -66.61
CA VAL A 7 -43.03 -5.34 -65.62
C VAL A 7 -41.65 -5.94 -65.94
N THR A 8 -41.24 -5.99 -67.20
CA THR A 8 -39.94 -6.58 -67.59
C THR A 8 -38.76 -5.61 -67.51
N ARG A 9 -39.00 -4.29 -67.42
CA ARG A 9 -37.92 -3.27 -67.31
C ARG A 9 -37.57 -2.89 -65.88
N VAL A 10 -38.40 -3.25 -64.89
CA VAL A 10 -38.10 -3.05 -63.47
C VAL A 10 -37.34 -4.24 -62.89
N SER A 11 -37.52 -5.46 -63.42
CA SER A 11 -36.81 -6.66 -62.95
C SER A 11 -35.34 -6.74 -63.39
N THR A 12 -34.96 -6.18 -64.54
CA THR A 12 -33.56 -6.22 -65.01
C THR A 12 -32.66 -5.16 -64.35
N ILE A 13 -33.23 -4.03 -63.92
CA ILE A 13 -32.47 -2.98 -63.21
C ILE A 13 -32.31 -3.33 -61.72
N LEU A 14 -33.28 -4.01 -61.10
CA LEU A 14 -33.14 -4.52 -59.73
C LEU A 14 -32.18 -5.71 -59.61
N LEU A 15 -32.05 -6.57 -60.64
CA LEU A 15 -31.06 -7.66 -60.65
C LEU A 15 -29.63 -7.19 -60.93
N LEU A 16 -29.42 -6.10 -61.69
CA LEU A 16 -28.09 -5.53 -61.93
C LEU A 16 -27.59 -4.67 -60.75
N VAL A 17 -28.49 -4.08 -59.96
CA VAL A 17 -28.14 -3.36 -58.72
C VAL A 17 -27.87 -4.32 -57.56
N MET A 18 -28.35 -5.57 -57.61
CA MET A 18 -28.04 -6.61 -56.62
C MET A 18 -26.80 -7.48 -56.96
N LEU A 19 -26.23 -7.38 -58.17
CA LEU A 19 -25.07 -8.18 -58.59
C LEU A 19 -23.75 -7.39 -58.74
N VAL A 20 -23.75 -6.08 -58.48
CA VAL A 20 -22.54 -5.22 -58.51
C VAL A 20 -22.21 -4.62 -57.12
N ALA A 21 -22.90 -5.05 -56.07
CA ALA A 21 -22.62 -4.66 -54.69
C ALA A 21 -22.15 -5.87 -53.85
N PRO A 22 -21.07 -6.55 -54.27
CA PRO A 22 -19.91 -6.62 -53.38
C PRO A 22 -18.60 -6.63 -54.17
N LEU A 23 -18.16 -5.47 -54.68
CA LEU A 23 -16.78 -5.29 -55.12
C LEU A 23 -16.35 -3.81 -55.02
N LEU A 24 -16.76 -3.18 -53.92
CA LEU A 24 -15.93 -2.16 -53.30
C LEU A 24 -15.22 -2.85 -52.16
N LEU A 25 -13.95 -3.19 -52.38
CA LEU A 25 -12.98 -3.35 -51.31
C LEU A 25 -13.04 -2.07 -50.48
N GLN A 26 -13.90 -2.06 -49.45
CA GLN A 26 -13.54 -1.39 -48.22
C GLN A 26 -12.29 -2.12 -47.76
N VAL A 27 -11.13 -1.54 -48.08
CA VAL A 27 -10.04 -1.55 -47.12
C VAL A 27 -10.68 -0.99 -45.86
N ALA A 28 -11.23 -1.87 -45.03
CA ALA A 28 -11.46 -1.53 -43.65
C ALA A 28 -10.13 -0.95 -43.20
N PRO A 29 -10.08 0.26 -42.62
CA PRO A 29 -8.88 0.62 -41.88
C PRO A 29 -8.65 -0.60 -40.99
N SER A 30 -7.46 -1.22 -41.08
CA SER A 30 -7.02 -2.19 -40.09
C SER A 30 -7.47 -1.57 -38.79
N ALA A 31 -8.41 -2.20 -38.07
CA ALA A 31 -8.67 -1.80 -36.72
C ALA A 31 -7.26 -1.77 -36.12
N ALA A 32 -6.80 -0.58 -35.74
CA ALA A 32 -5.59 -0.49 -34.96
C ALA A 32 -5.92 -1.40 -33.79
N GLN A 33 -5.26 -2.55 -33.74
CA GLN A 33 -5.42 -3.50 -32.65
C GLN A 33 -5.18 -2.64 -31.42
N GLU A 34 -6.25 -2.38 -30.67
CA GLU A 34 -6.22 -1.45 -29.56
C GLU A 34 -5.13 -2.02 -28.65
N GLU A 35 -4.02 -1.30 -28.54
CA GLU A 35 -2.82 -1.80 -27.89
C GLU A 35 -3.25 -2.23 -26.48
N THR A 36 -3.20 -3.53 -26.20
CA THR A 36 -3.80 -4.09 -24.99
C THR A 36 -3.08 -3.48 -23.79
N LYS A 37 -3.71 -2.51 -23.13
CA LYS A 37 -3.13 -1.83 -21.99
C LYS A 37 -2.83 -2.82 -20.88
N THR A 38 -1.64 -2.72 -20.32
CA THR A 38 -1.30 -3.42 -19.09
C THR A 38 -1.89 -2.67 -17.90
N VAL A 39 -2.78 -3.34 -17.14
CA VAL A 39 -3.52 -2.75 -16.03
C VAL A 39 -3.16 -3.45 -14.72
N PHE A 40 -2.77 -2.70 -13.71
CA PHE A 40 -2.61 -3.18 -12.33
C PHE A 40 -3.83 -2.81 -11.50
N ASN A 41 -4.53 -3.80 -10.95
CA ASN A 41 -5.83 -3.66 -10.32
C ASN A 41 -5.71 -3.70 -8.79
N ILE A 42 -6.25 -2.67 -8.14
CA ILE A 42 -6.35 -2.56 -6.70
C ILE A 42 -7.77 -2.17 -6.29
N ILE A 43 -8.13 -2.45 -5.05
CA ILE A 43 -9.43 -2.10 -4.48
C ILE A 43 -9.23 -1.08 -3.37
N ALA A 44 -10.07 -0.06 -3.36
CA ALA A 44 -10.16 0.92 -2.29
C ALA A 44 -11.62 1.27 -1.98
N SER A 45 -11.86 1.91 -0.84
CA SER A 45 -13.10 2.60 -0.55
C SER A 45 -12.83 4.10 -0.52
N TYR A 46 -13.56 4.87 -1.32
CA TYR A 46 -13.47 6.33 -1.30
C TYR A 46 -14.83 6.97 -1.62
N ASN A 47 -14.98 8.25 -1.29
CA ASN A 47 -16.14 9.04 -1.67
C ASN A 47 -15.78 9.84 -2.92
N PRO A 48 -16.52 9.72 -4.03
CA PRO A 48 -16.23 10.51 -5.22
C PRO A 48 -16.50 12.01 -4.98
N PRO A 49 -15.97 12.91 -5.83
CA PRO A 49 -16.36 14.32 -5.81
C PRO A 49 -17.87 14.49 -5.99
N PRO A 50 -18.50 15.49 -5.33
CA PRO A 50 -17.87 16.54 -4.53
C PRO A 50 -17.65 16.19 -3.05
N VAL A 51 -18.11 15.01 -2.58
CA VAL A 51 -17.95 14.62 -1.17
C VAL A 51 -16.48 14.39 -0.84
N GLY A 52 -15.79 13.60 -1.66
CA GLY A 52 -14.32 13.54 -1.62
C GLY A 52 -13.69 14.62 -2.48
N HIS A 53 -12.41 14.93 -2.22
CA HIS A 53 -11.67 15.96 -2.97
C HIS A 53 -10.16 15.68 -3.06
N PHE A 54 -9.41 16.55 -3.76
CA PHE A 54 -7.95 16.42 -3.93
C PHE A 54 -7.11 17.32 -3.03
N ASN A 55 -7.74 18.06 -2.12
CA ASN A 55 -7.01 18.78 -1.08
C ASN A 55 -6.55 17.80 0.01
N VAL A 56 -5.23 17.60 0.11
CA VAL A 56 -4.62 16.62 1.03
C VAL A 56 -4.40 17.13 2.44
N PHE A 57 -4.54 18.43 2.68
CA PHE A 57 -4.34 18.99 4.02
C PHE A 57 -5.59 18.91 4.90
N VAL A 58 -6.74 18.51 4.35
CA VAL A 58 -8.00 18.42 5.08
C VAL A 58 -8.70 17.08 4.90
N HIS A 59 -9.54 16.74 5.86
CA HIS A 59 -10.30 15.48 5.84
C HIS A 59 -11.22 15.39 4.61
N GLY A 60 -11.34 14.19 4.03
CA GLY A 60 -12.12 13.96 2.80
C GLY A 60 -11.28 13.81 1.51
N ALA A 61 -9.95 13.80 1.61
CA ALA A 61 -9.08 13.56 0.46
C ALA A 61 -9.28 12.16 -0.16
N ILE A 62 -9.45 12.08 -1.49
CA ILE A 62 -9.70 10.83 -2.24
C ILE A 62 -8.45 9.95 -2.34
N MET A 63 -7.28 10.57 -2.27
CA MET A 63 -5.98 9.93 -2.48
C MET A 63 -5.53 9.29 -1.17
N GLY A 64 -6.12 8.13 -0.88
CA GLY A 64 -5.83 7.31 0.30
C GLY A 64 -4.49 6.56 0.18
N GLY A 65 -4.51 5.24 0.40
CA GLY A 65 -3.32 4.38 0.44
C GLY A 65 -2.49 4.25 -0.86
N TRP A 66 -2.74 5.07 -1.87
CA TRP A 66 -2.14 4.96 -3.21
C TRP A 66 -1.58 6.29 -3.68
N ARG A 67 -1.65 7.32 -2.83
CA ARG A 67 -1.20 8.68 -3.14
C ARG A 67 0.26 8.69 -3.63
N ASP A 68 1.10 7.80 -3.13
CA ASP A 68 2.54 7.76 -3.43
C ASP A 68 2.84 7.32 -4.88
N LEU A 69 1.86 6.78 -5.60
CA LEU A 69 1.95 6.54 -7.05
C LEU A 69 1.81 7.84 -7.85
N VAL A 70 1.14 8.85 -7.27
CA VAL A 70 0.90 10.16 -7.87
C VAL A 70 1.88 11.21 -7.35
N VAL A 71 2.04 11.31 -6.03
CA VAL A 71 2.97 12.23 -5.36
C VAL A 71 4.00 11.42 -4.62
N GLU A 72 5.18 11.25 -5.21
CA GLU A 72 6.23 10.49 -4.56
C GLU A 72 6.89 11.27 -3.41
N PRO A 73 7.37 10.58 -2.36
CA PRO A 73 8.21 11.19 -1.35
C PRO A 73 9.58 11.59 -1.92
N MET A 74 10.25 12.54 -1.25
CA MET A 74 11.59 13.03 -1.62
C MET A 74 12.62 11.90 -1.81
N THR A 75 12.51 10.85 -0.98
CA THR A 75 13.36 9.66 -0.99
C THR A 75 12.52 8.40 -0.76
N HIS A 76 13.11 7.22 -0.91
CA HIS A 76 12.57 6.02 -0.28
C HIS A 76 13.29 5.75 1.04
N TYR A 77 12.56 5.47 2.12
CA TYR A 77 13.12 5.17 3.43
C TYR A 77 12.89 3.70 3.78
N TYR A 78 13.98 2.97 4.03
CA TYR A 78 13.92 1.61 4.56
C TYR A 78 13.82 1.66 6.08
N LEU A 79 12.60 1.57 6.59
CA LEU A 79 12.32 1.53 8.03
C LEU A 79 13.11 0.45 8.77
N ALA A 80 13.41 -0.68 8.11
CA ALA A 80 14.14 -1.79 8.72
C ALA A 80 15.59 -1.45 9.11
N ASN A 81 16.24 -0.51 8.41
CA ASN A 81 17.65 -0.17 8.65
C ASN A 81 17.94 1.33 8.73
N GLY A 82 16.92 2.18 8.61
CA GLY A 82 17.07 3.63 8.69
C GLY A 82 17.73 4.29 7.48
N SER A 83 17.92 3.56 6.37
CA SER A 83 18.58 4.11 5.18
C SER A 83 17.61 4.79 4.23
N TYR A 84 18.09 5.82 3.54
CA TYR A 84 17.36 6.52 2.50
C TYR A 84 17.96 6.21 1.13
N ILE A 85 17.12 5.90 0.14
CA ILE A 85 17.47 5.88 -1.27
C ILE A 85 17.08 7.23 -1.89
N PRO A 86 18.03 7.96 -2.53
CA PRO A 86 17.73 9.18 -3.26
C PRO A 86 16.60 9.00 -4.28
N GLY A 87 15.66 9.95 -4.27
CA GLY A 87 14.50 10.02 -5.16
C GLY A 87 14.51 11.34 -5.91
N VAL A 88 13.44 12.13 -5.77
CA VAL A 88 13.40 13.52 -6.26
C VAL A 88 14.26 14.48 -5.43
N ALA A 89 14.64 14.08 -4.21
CA ALA A 89 15.83 14.61 -3.55
C ALA A 89 17.05 13.78 -3.95
N GLU A 90 18.05 14.43 -4.55
CA GLU A 90 19.26 13.75 -5.04
C GLU A 90 20.31 13.55 -3.95
N ASN A 91 20.43 14.50 -3.02
CA ASN A 91 21.30 14.41 -1.84
C ASN A 91 20.90 15.46 -0.80
N TRP A 92 21.46 15.34 0.40
CA TRP A 92 21.23 16.26 1.52
C TRP A 92 22.36 16.17 2.54
N THR A 93 22.48 17.19 3.39
CA THR A 93 23.43 17.23 4.49
C THR A 93 22.78 17.80 5.74
N ILE A 94 23.17 17.28 6.90
CA ILE A 94 22.85 17.87 8.21
C ILE A 94 24.17 18.41 8.78
N SER A 95 24.16 19.63 9.32
CA SER A 95 25.33 20.21 9.97
C SER A 95 25.71 19.43 11.23
N GLU A 96 26.99 19.47 11.62
CA GLU A 96 27.49 18.75 12.80
C GLU A 96 26.80 19.17 14.11
N ASP A 97 26.29 20.41 14.18
CA ASP A 97 25.54 20.95 15.31
C ASP A 97 24.02 20.70 15.21
N TYR A 98 23.55 20.03 14.16
CA TYR A 98 22.14 19.74 13.88
C TYR A 98 21.22 20.97 13.81
N MET A 99 21.79 22.16 13.58
CA MET A 99 21.02 23.40 13.43
C MET A 99 20.56 23.64 11.99
N THR A 100 21.20 22.97 11.02
CA THR A 100 20.96 23.21 9.60
C THR A 100 20.82 21.90 8.83
N PHE A 101 19.75 21.80 8.04
CA PHE A 101 19.53 20.72 7.07
C PHE A 101 19.47 21.30 5.65
N THR A 102 20.39 20.91 4.78
CA THR A 102 20.43 21.34 3.38
C THR A 102 19.90 20.23 2.48
N LEU A 103 18.92 20.54 1.64
CA LEU A 103 18.29 19.64 0.69
C LEU A 103 18.65 20.03 -0.74
N HIS A 104 19.07 19.06 -1.54
CA HIS A 104 19.29 19.22 -2.98
C HIS A 104 18.26 18.41 -3.78
N LEU A 105 17.49 19.13 -4.59
CA LEU A 105 16.47 18.55 -5.48
C LEU A 105 17.12 18.06 -6.78
N ARG A 106 16.62 16.94 -7.29
CA ARG A 106 16.97 16.42 -8.60
C ARG A 106 16.43 17.36 -9.68
N LYS A 107 17.31 17.79 -10.58
CA LYS A 107 16.94 18.64 -11.72
C LYS A 107 16.14 17.86 -12.78
N GLY A 108 15.25 18.54 -13.49
CA GLY A 108 14.47 17.96 -14.59
C GLY A 108 13.32 17.04 -14.15
N VAL A 109 13.00 16.99 -12.86
CA VAL A 109 11.81 16.28 -12.37
C VAL A 109 10.58 17.10 -12.73
N LEU A 110 9.63 16.51 -13.46
CA LEU A 110 8.40 17.18 -13.85
C LEU A 110 7.22 16.73 -12.98
N PHE A 111 6.38 17.69 -12.61
CA PHE A 111 5.02 17.40 -12.19
C PHE A 111 4.16 16.96 -13.39
N HIS A 112 3.02 16.35 -13.12
CA HIS A 112 2.09 15.88 -14.15
C HIS A 112 1.52 17.00 -15.04
N ASP A 113 1.52 18.25 -14.58
CA ASP A 113 1.15 19.43 -15.36
C ASP A 113 2.32 20.03 -16.17
N ARG A 114 3.47 19.34 -16.20
CA ARG A 114 4.71 19.69 -16.92
C ARG A 114 5.48 20.87 -16.34
N HIS A 115 5.06 21.38 -15.19
CA HIS A 115 5.88 22.27 -14.36
C HIS A 115 7.06 21.48 -13.77
N GLU A 116 8.23 22.11 -13.69
CA GLU A 116 9.43 21.46 -13.13
C GLU A 116 9.46 21.61 -11.61
N LEU A 117 9.79 20.54 -10.89
CA LEU A 117 10.00 20.58 -9.46
C LEU A 117 11.17 21.49 -9.09
N THR A 118 10.88 22.50 -8.29
CA THR A 118 11.86 23.46 -7.77
C THR A 118 11.65 23.71 -6.28
N ALA A 119 12.54 24.50 -5.69
CA ALA A 119 12.43 24.97 -4.31
C ALA A 119 11.13 25.73 -4.03
N ASP A 120 10.52 26.37 -5.04
CA ASP A 120 9.25 27.09 -4.86
C ASP A 120 8.10 26.14 -4.50
N ASP A 121 8.12 24.89 -4.95
CA ASP A 121 7.12 23.87 -4.61
C ASP A 121 7.27 23.40 -3.16
N VAL A 122 8.51 23.25 -2.71
CA VAL A 122 8.82 22.93 -1.31
C VAL A 122 8.36 24.05 -0.40
N ILE A 123 8.69 25.31 -0.72
CA ILE A 123 8.23 26.49 0.02
C ILE A 123 6.70 26.57 0.02
N ALA A 124 6.06 26.38 -1.14
CA ALA A 124 4.60 26.40 -1.25
C ALA A 124 3.95 25.34 -0.35
N THR A 125 4.49 24.13 -0.30
CA THR A 125 3.99 23.05 0.54
C THR A 125 4.19 23.36 2.03
N TYR A 126 5.41 23.75 2.41
CA TYR A 126 5.78 23.91 3.82
C TYR A 126 5.13 25.14 4.46
N TYR A 127 4.99 26.25 3.74
CA TYR A 127 4.32 27.45 4.24
C TYR A 127 2.81 27.48 3.95
N SER A 128 2.24 26.49 3.27
CA SER A 128 0.77 26.35 3.20
C SER A 128 0.27 25.46 4.34
N GLY A 129 -0.24 24.27 4.05
CA GLY A 129 -0.90 23.42 5.03
C GLY A 129 0.01 22.90 6.14
N VAL A 130 1.31 22.71 5.88
CA VAL A 130 2.25 22.24 6.92
C VAL A 130 2.41 23.31 8.02
N TYR A 131 2.58 24.59 7.65
CA TYR A 131 2.65 25.70 8.61
C TYR A 131 1.29 26.04 9.22
N LEU A 132 0.27 26.27 8.38
CA LEU A 132 -1.06 26.70 8.82
C LEU A 132 -1.74 25.72 9.79
N PHE A 133 -1.50 24.42 9.62
CA PHE A 133 -2.02 23.38 10.52
C PHE A 133 -1.02 22.93 11.57
N LYS A 134 0.06 23.72 11.80
CA LYS A 134 1.04 23.52 12.86
C LYS A 134 1.59 22.09 12.87
N MET A 135 1.83 21.54 11.68
CA MET A 135 2.32 20.18 11.53
C MET A 135 3.73 20.08 12.13
N ARG A 136 4.10 18.86 12.53
CA ARG A 136 5.28 18.61 13.38
C ARG A 136 6.59 19.28 12.95
N PRO A 137 6.97 19.37 11.66
CA PRO A 137 8.22 20.03 11.27
C PRO A 137 8.36 21.44 11.84
N TRP A 138 7.28 22.23 11.86
CA TRP A 138 7.29 23.61 12.33
C TRP A 138 7.39 23.78 13.84
N LYS A 139 7.27 22.70 14.61
CA LYS A 139 7.65 22.73 16.03
C LYS A 139 9.15 22.95 16.18
N TYR A 140 9.95 22.36 15.28
CA TYR A 140 11.41 22.38 15.32
C TYR A 140 12.02 23.43 14.39
N LEU A 141 11.38 23.73 13.26
CA LEU A 141 11.88 24.69 12.27
C LEU A 141 11.72 26.14 12.75
N GLU A 142 12.79 26.91 12.58
CA GLU A 142 12.79 28.38 12.66
C GLU A 142 12.43 28.99 11.30
N ASN A 143 13.10 28.57 10.22
CA ASN A 143 12.91 29.12 8.88
C ASN A 143 13.34 28.14 7.78
N ILE A 144 12.89 28.38 6.54
CA ILE A 144 13.37 27.68 5.33
C ILE A 144 13.81 28.74 4.32
N THR A 145 15.05 28.66 3.85
CA THR A 145 15.59 29.56 2.81
C THR A 145 15.76 28.82 1.50
N LYS A 146 15.24 29.43 0.42
CA LYS A 146 15.57 29.07 -0.96
C LYS A 146 16.94 29.67 -1.30
N VAL A 147 17.95 28.83 -1.52
CA VAL A 147 19.29 29.27 -1.95
C VAL A 147 19.31 29.48 -3.46
N ASP A 148 18.75 28.52 -4.19
CA ASP A 148 18.50 28.56 -5.63
C ASP A 148 17.30 27.67 -5.97
N ASP A 149 17.01 27.44 -7.25
CA ASP A 149 15.84 26.67 -7.69
C ASP A 149 15.88 25.19 -7.27
N TYR A 150 17.03 24.64 -6.88
CA TYR A 150 17.19 23.23 -6.53
C TYR A 150 17.82 23.01 -5.15
N THR A 151 18.10 24.08 -4.40
CA THR A 151 18.75 24.00 -3.09
C THR A 151 17.94 24.76 -2.04
N LEU A 152 17.56 24.06 -0.98
CA LEU A 152 16.90 24.65 0.20
C LEU A 152 17.72 24.40 1.45
N VAL A 153 17.65 25.36 2.38
CA VAL A 153 18.24 25.23 3.71
C VAL A 153 17.15 25.40 4.76
N PHE A 154 17.00 24.39 5.61
CA PHE A 154 16.08 24.33 6.72
C PHE A 154 16.85 24.64 8.00
N TYR A 155 16.39 25.63 8.76
CA TYR A 155 17.01 26.07 10.01
C TYR A 155 16.17 25.60 11.20
N MET A 156 16.83 24.99 12.19
CA MET A 156 16.19 24.51 13.40
C MET A 156 16.23 25.58 14.50
N LYS A 157 15.23 25.60 15.39
CA LYS A 157 15.21 26.44 16.60
C LYS A 157 16.21 25.98 17.66
N GLU A 158 16.52 24.70 17.65
CA GLU A 158 17.42 23.99 18.56
C GLU A 158 18.00 22.75 17.84
N PRO A 159 19.11 22.15 18.29
CA PRO A 159 19.69 20.98 17.66
C PRO A 159 18.66 19.86 17.44
N ASN A 160 18.39 19.51 16.18
CA ASN A 160 17.35 18.53 15.84
C ASN A 160 17.67 17.77 14.53
N ASP A 161 17.62 16.45 14.57
CA ASP A 161 17.86 15.56 13.41
C ASP A 161 16.58 14.92 12.86
N TYR A 162 15.43 15.20 13.46
CA TYR A 162 14.15 14.58 13.11
C TYR A 162 13.43 15.28 11.95
N VAL A 163 13.68 16.58 11.75
CA VAL A 163 13.16 17.31 10.58
C VAL A 163 13.53 16.66 9.24
N PRO A 164 14.78 16.20 9.01
CA PRO A 164 15.12 15.39 7.84
C PRO A 164 14.16 14.24 7.54
N PHE A 165 13.71 13.48 8.55
CA PHE A 165 12.75 12.39 8.34
C PHE A 165 11.41 12.90 7.79
N TYR A 166 10.94 14.06 8.28
CA TYR A 166 9.73 14.68 7.76
C TYR A 166 9.87 15.14 6.32
N VAL A 167 11.00 15.78 5.99
CA VAL A 167 11.25 16.33 4.65
C VAL A 167 11.53 15.22 3.63
N LEU A 168 12.35 14.24 3.99
CA LEU A 168 12.82 13.21 3.08
C LEU A 168 11.78 12.13 2.81
N TRP A 169 10.85 11.89 3.74
CA TRP A 169 9.93 10.75 3.63
C TRP A 169 8.47 11.05 3.97
N HIS A 170 8.18 11.81 5.03
CA HIS A 170 6.82 11.90 5.55
C HIS A 170 5.90 12.88 4.81
N PHE A 171 6.41 14.05 4.40
CA PHE A 171 5.65 15.08 3.68
C PHE A 171 6.05 15.12 2.22
N SER A 172 5.18 14.62 1.35
CA SER A 172 5.36 14.75 -0.10
C SER A 172 5.10 16.20 -0.54
N VAL A 173 5.89 16.67 -1.51
CA VAL A 173 5.78 18.05 -2.01
C VAL A 173 4.71 18.18 -3.08
N LEU A 174 3.91 19.23 -2.93
CA LEU A 174 2.78 19.58 -3.78
C LEU A 174 3.16 20.73 -4.72
N PRO A 175 2.54 20.85 -5.90
CA PRO A 175 2.94 21.84 -6.87
C PRO A 175 2.54 23.25 -6.43
N SER A 176 3.49 24.18 -6.57
CA SER A 176 3.28 25.62 -6.40
C SER A 176 2.18 26.15 -7.32
N THR A 177 1.97 25.55 -8.50
CA THR A 177 0.86 25.87 -9.41
C THR A 177 -0.52 25.76 -8.76
N GLN A 178 -0.67 24.95 -7.71
CA GLN A 178 -1.92 24.83 -6.93
C GLN A 178 -1.88 25.57 -5.59
N TYR A 179 -0.75 25.53 -4.88
CA TYR A 179 -0.69 25.92 -3.46
C TYR A 179 0.04 27.25 -3.18
N LYS A 180 0.74 27.84 -4.16
CA LYS A 180 1.54 29.07 -3.94
C LYS A 180 0.73 30.25 -3.43
N GLN A 181 -0.53 30.37 -3.85
CA GLN A 181 -1.43 31.43 -3.37
C GLN A 181 -1.62 31.45 -1.84
N PHE A 182 -1.52 30.29 -1.18
CA PHE A 182 -1.62 30.19 0.27
C PHE A 182 -0.29 30.52 0.93
N SER A 183 0.82 29.96 0.43
CA SER A 183 2.15 30.24 0.99
C SER A 183 2.54 31.70 0.86
N ASP A 184 2.20 32.37 -0.26
CA ASP A 184 2.51 33.80 -0.45
C ASP A 184 1.80 34.66 0.62
N ARG A 185 0.54 34.35 0.93
CA ARG A 185 -0.23 35.03 1.99
C ARG A 185 0.33 34.74 3.37
N VAL A 186 0.76 33.49 3.62
CA VAL A 186 1.39 33.11 4.90
C VAL A 186 2.73 33.83 5.08
N LEU A 187 3.58 33.83 4.06
CA LEU A 187 4.87 34.52 4.11
C LEU A 187 4.68 36.03 4.32
N ALA A 188 3.69 36.65 3.67
CA ALA A 188 3.36 38.06 3.92
C ALA A 188 2.94 38.32 5.38
N LYS A 189 2.20 37.40 6.02
CA LYS A 189 1.86 37.50 7.44
C LYS A 189 3.08 37.35 8.35
N ILE A 190 4.01 36.48 7.99
CA ILE A 190 5.27 36.33 8.70
C ILE A 190 6.12 37.60 8.57
N ASP A 191 6.17 38.20 7.38
CA ASP A 191 6.86 39.49 7.13
C ASP A 191 6.25 40.66 7.92
N GLU A 192 4.93 40.62 8.18
CA GLU A 192 4.22 41.54 9.08
C GLU A 192 4.53 41.29 10.57
N GLY A 193 5.27 40.23 10.90
CA GLY A 193 5.68 39.86 12.26
C GLY A 193 4.73 38.91 12.99
N TYR A 194 3.79 38.26 12.28
CA TYR A 194 2.89 37.27 12.88
C TYR A 194 3.49 35.86 12.86
N ASP A 195 3.20 35.07 13.90
CA ASP A 195 3.53 33.65 13.98
C ASP A 195 2.26 32.82 14.25
N ILE A 196 2.00 31.77 13.46
CA ILE A 196 0.83 30.89 13.62
C ILE A 196 0.73 30.27 15.03
N PHE A 197 1.85 30.05 15.71
CA PHE A 197 1.88 29.44 17.04
C PHE A 197 1.44 30.40 18.15
N THR A 198 1.57 31.72 17.94
CA THR A 198 1.23 32.75 18.94
C THR A 198 0.08 33.68 18.48
N ASN A 199 -0.22 33.73 17.19
CA ASN A 199 -1.14 34.65 16.55
C ASN A 199 -2.08 33.96 15.53
N GLU A 200 -2.62 32.78 15.86
CA GLU A 200 -3.43 31.98 14.93
C GLU A 200 -4.57 32.78 14.24
N THR A 201 -5.20 33.71 14.97
CA THR A 201 -6.28 34.57 14.43
C THR A 201 -5.85 35.35 13.19
N ALA A 202 -4.58 35.73 13.06
CA ALA A 202 -4.06 36.49 11.92
C ALA A 202 -4.02 35.68 10.61
N PHE A 203 -4.18 34.35 10.68
CA PHE A 203 -4.13 33.42 9.56
C PHE A 203 -5.48 32.76 9.25
N GLN A 204 -6.55 33.11 9.99
CA GLN A 204 -7.82 32.38 9.92
C GLN A 204 -8.49 32.44 8.55
N ASP A 205 -8.41 33.59 7.86
CA ASP A 205 -8.90 33.71 6.50
C ASP A 205 -8.17 32.75 5.55
N ILE A 206 -6.84 32.63 5.69
CA ILE A 206 -6.04 31.71 4.88
C ILE A 206 -6.37 30.25 5.21
N ILE A 207 -6.57 29.94 6.49
CA ILE A 207 -6.97 28.61 6.97
C ILE A 207 -8.34 28.21 6.40
N GLU A 208 -9.33 29.11 6.45
CA GLU A 208 -10.66 28.87 5.94
C GLU A 208 -10.65 28.67 4.41
N ASP A 209 -9.90 29.51 3.70
CA ASP A 209 -9.72 29.37 2.24
C ASP A 209 -9.02 28.05 1.89
N LEU A 210 -7.95 27.69 2.60
CA LEU A 210 -7.26 26.41 2.39
C LEU A 210 -8.17 25.23 2.71
N LYS A 211 -9.01 25.31 3.76
CA LYS A 211 -10.01 24.27 4.07
C LYS A 211 -11.09 24.15 3.01
N ALA A 212 -11.48 25.26 2.38
CA ALA A 212 -12.46 25.31 1.31
C ALA A 212 -11.86 24.95 -0.07
N PHE A 213 -10.53 24.97 -0.21
CA PHE A 213 -9.86 24.72 -1.48
C PHE A 213 -10.13 23.31 -2.00
N ARG A 214 -10.55 23.21 -3.27
CA ARG A 214 -10.85 21.94 -3.95
C ARG A 214 -10.12 21.93 -5.30
N PRO A 215 -8.87 21.45 -5.36
CA PRO A 215 -8.18 21.26 -6.63
C PRO A 215 -9.01 20.41 -7.57
N SER A 216 -9.02 20.73 -8.87
CA SER A 216 -9.78 19.98 -9.88
C SER A 216 -9.19 18.60 -10.16
N THR A 217 -7.89 18.43 -9.92
CA THR A 217 -7.18 17.16 -10.02
C THR A 217 -6.05 17.10 -8.99
N PHE A 218 -5.55 15.90 -8.74
CA PHE A 218 -4.38 15.67 -7.89
C PHE A 218 -3.13 15.56 -8.77
N ILE A 219 -2.14 16.41 -8.50
CA ILE A 219 -0.92 16.55 -9.28
C ILE A 219 0.27 16.19 -8.39
N GLY A 220 1.20 15.41 -8.92
CA GLY A 220 2.46 15.11 -8.25
C GLY A 220 3.58 14.85 -9.25
N THR A 221 4.71 14.37 -8.73
CA THR A 221 5.91 14.02 -9.51
C THR A 221 6.06 12.51 -9.74
N GLY A 222 5.13 11.71 -9.21
CA GLY A 222 5.19 10.24 -9.24
C GLY A 222 4.95 9.63 -10.62
N PRO A 223 5.12 8.31 -10.76
CA PRO A 223 5.07 7.63 -12.05
C PRO A 223 3.68 7.56 -12.70
N TYR A 224 2.60 7.86 -11.99
CA TYR A 224 1.24 7.84 -12.55
C TYR A 224 0.49 9.12 -12.20
N TYR A 225 -0.33 9.61 -13.12
CA TYR A 225 -1.19 10.77 -12.90
C TYR A 225 -2.66 10.37 -12.88
N VAL A 226 -3.49 11.18 -12.23
CA VAL A 226 -4.93 10.94 -12.17
C VAL A 226 -5.57 11.21 -13.52
N LYS A 227 -6.04 10.17 -14.20
CA LYS A 227 -6.76 10.28 -15.47
C LYS A 227 -8.24 10.56 -15.24
N SER A 228 -8.88 9.81 -14.33
CA SER A 228 -10.30 9.98 -14.03
C SER A 228 -10.65 9.46 -12.65
N VAL A 229 -11.66 10.08 -12.03
CA VAL A 229 -12.27 9.62 -10.78
C VAL A 229 -13.78 9.57 -10.99
N THR A 230 -14.38 8.40 -10.75
CA THR A 230 -15.82 8.18 -10.88
C THR A 230 -16.39 7.65 -9.57
N ALA A 231 -17.67 7.27 -9.54
CA ALA A 231 -18.23 6.58 -8.38
C ALA A 231 -17.71 5.14 -8.23
N THR A 232 -17.26 4.52 -9.32
CA THR A 232 -16.90 3.10 -9.38
C THR A 232 -15.40 2.86 -9.42
N GLU A 233 -14.60 3.80 -9.93
CA GLU A 233 -13.16 3.61 -10.07
C GLU A 233 -12.35 4.91 -10.17
N ILE A 234 -11.08 4.83 -9.75
CA ILE A 234 -10.03 5.81 -10.09
C ILE A 234 -9.13 5.14 -11.11
N ILE A 235 -8.82 5.86 -12.19
CA ILE A 235 -7.84 5.44 -13.18
C ILE A 235 -6.63 6.33 -13.06
N LEU A 236 -5.47 5.73 -12.80
CA LEU A 236 -4.17 6.38 -12.90
C LEU A 236 -3.47 5.90 -14.18
N GLU A 237 -2.98 6.82 -15.01
CA GLU A 237 -2.27 6.50 -16.25
C GLU A 237 -0.79 6.81 -16.11
N LYS A 238 0.07 6.00 -16.74
CA LYS A 238 1.52 6.19 -16.67
C LYS A 238 1.93 7.58 -17.14
N PHE A 239 2.88 8.18 -16.44
CA PHE A 239 3.48 9.45 -16.81
C PHE A 239 4.71 9.21 -17.69
N ALA A 240 4.60 9.48 -18.99
CA ALA A 240 5.64 9.15 -19.97
C ALA A 240 6.97 9.89 -19.74
N ASP A 241 6.93 11.09 -19.16
CA ASP A 241 8.13 11.87 -18.85
C ASP A 241 8.50 11.80 -17.36
N TYR A 242 8.11 10.70 -16.69
CA TYR A 242 8.58 10.41 -15.35
C TYR A 242 10.12 10.32 -15.35
N TRP A 243 10.75 11.02 -14.41
CA TRP A 243 12.20 11.18 -14.36
C TRP A 243 12.95 9.84 -14.19
N GLY A 244 12.28 8.83 -13.61
CA GLY A 244 12.80 7.46 -13.45
C GLY A 244 12.66 6.59 -14.70
N GLY A 245 12.20 7.14 -15.84
CA GLY A 245 11.93 6.43 -17.07
C GLY A 245 10.45 6.04 -17.23
N VAL A 246 10.05 5.66 -18.45
CA VAL A 246 8.66 5.31 -18.76
C VAL A 246 8.20 4.11 -17.92
N PRO A 247 7.14 4.24 -17.10
CA PRO A 247 6.65 3.12 -16.32
C PRO A 247 6.21 1.94 -17.20
N PRO A 248 6.50 0.68 -16.80
CA PRO A 248 6.23 -0.50 -17.62
C PRO A 248 4.74 -0.88 -17.66
N ILE A 249 3.95 -0.42 -16.69
CA ILE A 249 2.50 -0.67 -16.58
C ILE A 249 1.77 0.58 -17.09
N ASP A 250 0.75 0.39 -17.92
CA ASP A 250 0.06 1.50 -18.58
C ASP A 250 -0.95 2.20 -17.67
N GLU A 251 -1.62 1.43 -16.81
CA GLU A 251 -2.71 1.90 -15.98
C GLU A 251 -2.70 1.24 -14.59
N VAL A 252 -2.96 2.02 -13.55
CA VAL A 252 -3.35 1.50 -12.23
C VAL A 252 -4.82 1.81 -12.02
N ARG A 253 -5.63 0.76 -11.90
CA ARG A 253 -7.07 0.84 -11.71
C ARG A 253 -7.42 0.60 -10.25
N ILE A 254 -8.14 1.54 -9.66
CA ILE A 254 -8.59 1.48 -8.27
C ILE A 254 -10.10 1.37 -8.22
N THR A 255 -10.60 0.14 -8.07
CA THR A 255 -12.04 -0.12 -8.02
C THR A 255 -12.60 0.28 -6.64
N ASN A 256 -13.67 1.09 -6.63
CA ASN A 256 -14.35 1.55 -5.43
C ASN A 256 -15.27 0.44 -4.89
N VAL A 257 -14.86 -0.25 -3.83
CA VAL A 257 -15.63 -1.32 -3.22
C VAL A 257 -15.90 -1.01 -1.76
N LYS A 258 -17.19 -0.99 -1.40
CA LYS A 258 -17.67 -0.73 -0.04
C LYS A 258 -17.99 -2.02 0.74
N SER A 259 -18.36 -3.09 0.04
CA SER A 259 -18.72 -4.38 0.67
C SER A 259 -17.49 -5.29 0.81
N PRO A 260 -17.19 -5.79 2.03
CA PRO A 260 -16.12 -6.77 2.23
C PRO A 260 -16.26 -8.02 1.36
N ASP A 261 -17.48 -8.54 1.20
CA ASP A 261 -17.74 -9.77 0.43
C ASP A 261 -17.39 -9.59 -1.05
N VAL A 262 -17.82 -8.47 -1.64
CA VAL A 262 -17.48 -8.13 -3.04
C VAL A 262 -15.97 -7.99 -3.20
N ALA A 263 -15.30 -7.35 -2.25
CA ALA A 263 -13.85 -7.20 -2.29
C ALA A 263 -13.13 -8.55 -2.24
N TRP A 264 -13.64 -9.51 -1.46
CA TRP A 264 -13.10 -10.87 -1.41
C TRP A 264 -13.38 -11.67 -2.68
N SER A 265 -14.58 -11.59 -3.25
CA SER A 265 -14.90 -12.25 -4.52
C SER A 265 -13.94 -11.83 -5.65
N LEU A 266 -13.65 -10.54 -5.77
CA LEU A 266 -12.73 -10.03 -6.78
C LEU A 266 -11.29 -10.55 -6.58
N ARG A 267 -10.82 -10.65 -5.33
CA ARG A 267 -9.49 -11.21 -5.03
C ARG A 267 -9.41 -12.69 -5.40
N LEU A 268 -10.41 -13.47 -4.98
CA LEU A 268 -10.46 -14.91 -5.25
C LEU A 268 -10.67 -15.25 -6.74
N ALA A 269 -11.16 -14.29 -7.53
CA ALA A 269 -11.25 -14.42 -8.99
C ALA A 269 -9.97 -14.00 -9.72
N GLY A 270 -8.93 -13.49 -9.03
CA GLY A 270 -7.71 -12.98 -9.65
C GLY A 270 -7.89 -11.63 -10.37
N GLU A 271 -8.97 -10.90 -10.07
CA GLU A 271 -9.25 -9.56 -10.63
C GLU A 271 -8.50 -8.44 -9.89
N VAL A 272 -7.81 -8.78 -8.80
CA VAL A 272 -7.00 -7.85 -8.00
C VAL A 272 -5.56 -8.35 -7.97
N ASP A 273 -4.61 -7.42 -8.07
CA ASP A 273 -3.19 -7.77 -8.22
C ASP A 273 -2.38 -7.64 -6.92
N TRP A 274 -2.97 -6.98 -5.91
CA TRP A 274 -2.37 -6.78 -4.61
C TRP A 274 -3.39 -6.79 -3.47
N TYR A 275 -3.05 -7.50 -2.39
CA TYR A 275 -3.74 -7.44 -1.11
C TYR A 275 -2.73 -7.21 0.01
N TRP A 276 -3.13 -6.41 1.01
CA TRP A 276 -2.40 -6.22 2.26
C TRP A 276 -3.43 -6.10 3.38
N GLY A 277 -3.34 -6.96 4.39
CA GLY A 277 -4.26 -6.96 5.51
C GLY A 277 -4.24 -8.26 6.30
N THR A 278 -5.19 -8.42 7.21
CA THR A 278 -5.31 -9.63 8.04
C THR A 278 -6.64 -10.30 7.70
N PRO A 279 -6.68 -11.29 6.79
CA PRO A 279 -7.90 -11.97 6.39
C PRO A 279 -8.48 -12.82 7.52
N THR A 280 -9.73 -13.25 7.37
CA THR A 280 -10.29 -14.34 8.19
C THR A 280 -9.56 -15.66 7.86
N PRO A 281 -9.62 -16.69 8.73
CA PRO A 281 -9.03 -18.00 8.45
C PRO A 281 -9.54 -18.61 7.14
N GLU A 282 -10.84 -18.50 6.89
CA GLU A 282 -11.46 -18.98 5.66
C GLU A 282 -10.87 -18.31 4.41
N TYR A 283 -10.76 -16.98 4.41
CA TYR A 283 -10.20 -16.27 3.25
C TYR A 283 -8.70 -16.51 3.10
N TYR A 284 -7.97 -16.68 4.20
CA TYR A 284 -6.56 -17.06 4.15
C TYR A 284 -6.38 -18.44 3.50
N ASP A 285 -7.18 -19.42 3.91
CA ASP A 285 -7.12 -20.77 3.34
C ASP A 285 -7.52 -20.77 1.86
N LYS A 286 -8.52 -19.99 1.46
CA LYS A 286 -8.88 -19.79 0.05
C LYS A 286 -7.74 -19.16 -0.75
N LEU A 287 -7.15 -18.07 -0.26
CA LEU A 287 -5.98 -17.45 -0.90
C LEU A 287 -4.82 -18.44 -1.07
N LYS A 288 -4.57 -19.28 -0.06
CA LYS A 288 -3.45 -20.22 -0.07
C LYS A 288 -3.69 -21.44 -0.96
N ASN A 289 -4.90 -21.99 -0.94
CA ASN A 289 -5.19 -23.30 -1.53
C ASN A 289 -5.91 -23.21 -2.89
N GLU A 290 -6.62 -22.11 -3.16
CA GLU A 290 -7.47 -21.95 -4.36
C GLU A 290 -6.95 -20.89 -5.34
N CYS A 291 -6.00 -20.04 -4.93
CA CYS A 291 -5.46 -18.95 -5.75
C CYS A 291 -3.98 -19.14 -6.08
N PRO A 292 -3.60 -20.10 -6.98
CA PRO A 292 -2.19 -20.38 -7.31
C PRO A 292 -1.47 -19.22 -8.00
N TRP A 293 -2.19 -18.22 -8.49
CA TRP A 293 -1.64 -16.99 -9.09
C TRP A 293 -1.14 -15.98 -8.06
N PHE A 294 -1.47 -16.16 -6.77
CA PHE A 294 -0.93 -15.33 -5.70
C PHE A 294 0.27 -15.97 -5.04
N THR A 295 1.32 -15.17 -4.87
CA THR A 295 2.37 -15.45 -3.89
C THR A 295 2.03 -14.72 -2.59
N LEU A 296 2.02 -15.47 -1.48
CA LEU A 296 1.68 -14.94 -0.15
C LEU A 296 2.94 -14.67 0.68
N VAL A 297 2.95 -13.54 1.37
CA VAL A 297 3.94 -13.20 2.41
C VAL A 297 3.18 -12.92 3.70
N SER A 298 3.69 -13.43 4.81
CA SER A 298 3.18 -13.13 6.15
C SER A 298 4.28 -12.49 6.98
N ILE A 299 4.03 -11.29 7.49
CA ILE A 299 4.95 -10.56 8.36
C ILE A 299 4.28 -10.24 9.68
N ARG A 300 5.04 -10.27 10.78
CA ARG A 300 4.58 -9.70 12.05
C ARG A 300 4.51 -8.18 11.87
N ARG A 301 3.33 -7.61 12.12
CA ARG A 301 3.19 -6.17 12.26
C ARG A 301 3.11 -5.86 13.75
N PRO A 302 4.14 -5.26 14.36
CA PRO A 302 4.18 -4.96 15.79
C PRO A 302 3.30 -3.75 16.14
N LEU A 303 2.11 -3.71 15.54
CA LEU A 303 1.08 -2.70 15.69
C LEU A 303 -0.22 -3.35 16.14
N GLY A 304 -0.89 -2.79 17.15
CA GLY A 304 -2.09 -3.41 17.68
C GLY A 304 -2.87 -2.57 18.68
N PRO A 305 -4.09 -3.04 19.06
CA PRO A 305 -4.97 -2.32 19.96
C PRO A 305 -4.48 -2.30 21.41
N ALA A 306 -4.94 -1.28 22.13
CA ALA A 306 -4.86 -1.20 23.58
C ALA A 306 -6.17 -0.69 24.18
N ILE A 307 -6.30 -0.91 25.49
CA ILE A 307 -7.36 -0.33 26.31
C ILE A 307 -6.80 0.92 26.97
N TYR A 308 -7.46 2.06 26.76
CA TYR A 308 -7.12 3.34 27.36
C TYR A 308 -8.06 3.67 28.51
N PHE A 309 -7.51 4.33 29.51
CA PHE A 309 -8.25 4.78 30.68
C PHE A 309 -8.31 6.30 30.76
N ASN A 310 -9.40 6.82 31.31
CA ASN A 310 -9.50 8.22 31.68
C ASN A 310 -9.12 8.43 33.15
N TYR A 311 -7.87 8.84 33.40
CA TYR A 311 -7.32 9.10 34.73
C TYR A 311 -8.01 10.23 35.48
N LYS A 312 -8.78 11.09 34.81
CA LYS A 312 -9.58 12.11 35.50
C LYS A 312 -10.84 11.53 36.15
N ARG A 313 -11.16 10.26 35.86
CA ARG A 313 -12.34 9.59 36.40
C ARG A 313 -11.93 8.53 37.41
N TYR A 314 -12.43 8.66 38.63
CA TYR A 314 -12.30 7.62 39.64
C TYR A 314 -12.99 6.32 39.15
N PRO A 315 -12.41 5.13 39.38
CA PRO A 315 -11.16 4.84 40.09
C PRO A 315 -9.93 4.65 39.18
N PHE A 316 -9.97 5.08 37.93
CA PHE A 316 -8.86 4.89 36.97
C PHE A 316 -7.61 5.72 37.28
N ASN A 317 -7.69 6.67 38.22
CA ASN A 317 -6.52 7.32 38.81
C ASN A 317 -5.73 6.43 39.78
N ILE A 318 -6.31 5.32 40.27
CA ILE A 318 -5.64 4.35 41.15
C ILE A 318 -4.85 3.36 40.29
N THR A 319 -3.57 3.18 40.57
CA THR A 319 -2.69 2.30 39.79
C THR A 319 -3.06 0.83 39.96
N GLU A 320 -3.25 0.41 41.21
CA GLU A 320 -3.61 -0.95 41.61
C GLU A 320 -4.95 -1.39 41.01
N PHE A 321 -5.93 -0.47 40.89
CA PHE A 321 -7.21 -0.79 40.24
C PHE A 321 -7.00 -1.23 38.78
N LYS A 322 -6.08 -0.58 38.06
CA LYS A 322 -5.75 -0.94 36.69
C LYS A 322 -4.92 -2.22 36.61
N TRP A 323 -4.11 -2.54 37.63
CA TRP A 323 -3.47 -3.85 37.74
C TRP A 323 -4.52 -4.97 37.82
N ALA A 324 -5.58 -4.78 38.60
CA ALA A 324 -6.67 -5.75 38.67
C ALA A 324 -7.33 -5.96 37.29
N ILE A 325 -7.59 -4.88 36.55
CA ILE A 325 -8.09 -4.97 35.17
C ILE A 325 -7.11 -5.73 34.26
N ALA A 326 -5.81 -5.45 34.36
CA ALA A 326 -4.80 -6.14 33.55
C ALA A 326 -4.73 -7.64 33.83
N TYR A 327 -4.75 -8.05 35.11
CA TYR A 327 -4.80 -9.45 35.51
C TYR A 327 -6.12 -10.14 35.11
N ALA A 328 -7.24 -9.41 35.08
CA ALA A 328 -8.52 -9.94 34.67
C ALA A 328 -8.64 -10.17 33.15
N ILE A 329 -7.72 -9.61 32.34
CA ILE A 329 -7.79 -9.73 30.88
C ILE A 329 -6.93 -10.88 30.37
N ASN A 330 -7.58 -11.87 29.74
CA ASN A 330 -6.87 -12.92 29.01
C ASN A 330 -6.46 -12.44 27.61
N ARG A 331 -5.29 -11.79 27.52
CA ARG A 331 -4.74 -11.24 26.26
C ARG A 331 -4.63 -12.29 25.16
N THR A 332 -4.25 -13.53 25.47
CA THR A 332 -4.15 -14.61 24.47
C THR A 332 -5.51 -14.98 23.90
N ALA A 333 -6.53 -15.16 24.75
CA ALA A 333 -7.88 -15.44 24.30
C ALA A 333 -8.44 -14.30 23.44
N LEU A 334 -8.27 -13.04 23.88
CA LEU A 334 -8.69 -11.86 23.10
C LEU A 334 -7.97 -11.77 21.75
N ALA A 335 -6.66 -12.04 21.73
CA ALA A 335 -5.87 -12.01 20.52
C ALA A 335 -6.39 -13.00 19.47
N LEU A 336 -6.80 -14.20 19.90
CA LEU A 336 -7.36 -15.23 19.02
C LEU A 336 -8.79 -14.93 18.58
N ILE A 337 -9.58 -14.23 19.41
CA ILE A 337 -10.90 -13.71 19.01
C ILE A 337 -10.73 -12.66 17.90
N GLN A 338 -9.78 -11.74 18.06
CA GLN A 338 -9.57 -10.63 17.13
C GLN A 338 -8.86 -11.05 15.83
N TYR A 339 -7.79 -11.87 15.93
CA TYR A 339 -6.90 -12.25 14.83
C TYR A 339 -6.59 -13.76 14.86
N PRO A 340 -7.55 -14.63 14.50
CA PRO A 340 -7.42 -16.09 14.63
C PRO A 340 -6.31 -16.72 13.77
N ILE A 341 -5.79 -16.02 12.76
CA ILE A 341 -4.76 -16.54 11.83
C ILE A 341 -3.31 -16.37 12.32
N GLY A 342 -3.11 -15.93 13.57
CA GLY A 342 -1.76 -15.85 14.16
C GLY A 342 -1.48 -14.55 14.91
N ALA A 343 -2.41 -14.12 15.76
CA ALA A 343 -2.17 -13.00 16.66
C ALA A 343 -0.90 -13.19 17.52
N PHE A 344 -0.29 -12.09 17.92
CA PHE A 344 0.85 -12.08 18.81
C PHE A 344 0.46 -11.34 20.10
N PRO A 345 0.01 -12.05 21.15
CA PRO A 345 -0.26 -11.44 22.44
C PRO A 345 0.95 -10.65 22.93
N GLU A 346 0.70 -9.43 23.40
CA GLU A 346 1.76 -8.69 24.08
C GLU A 346 2.06 -9.43 25.37
N GLU A 347 3.34 -9.70 25.62
CA GLU A 347 3.77 -10.50 26.79
C GLU A 347 3.94 -9.59 28.02
N TYR A 348 4.48 -8.39 27.81
CA TYR A 348 4.79 -7.40 28.83
C TYR A 348 4.07 -6.09 28.53
N GLN A 349 3.74 -5.33 29.57
CA GLN A 349 3.28 -3.95 29.47
C GLN A 349 4.49 -3.03 29.47
N LEU A 350 4.89 -2.55 28.29
CA LEU A 350 6.11 -1.75 28.10
C LEU A 350 5.83 -0.33 27.56
N GLY A 351 4.58 -0.04 27.19
CA GLY A 351 4.22 1.14 26.40
C GLY A 351 4.36 0.94 24.89
N PHE A 352 5.18 -0.01 24.45
CA PHE A 352 5.40 -0.40 23.06
C PHE A 352 5.34 -1.93 22.86
N SER A 353 5.46 -2.44 21.63
CA SER A 353 5.37 -3.88 21.38
C SER A 353 6.58 -4.65 21.94
N THR A 354 6.34 -5.77 22.63
CA THR A 354 7.39 -6.66 23.15
C THR A 354 8.36 -7.17 22.08
N TYR A 355 7.95 -7.11 20.81
CA TYR A 355 8.84 -7.36 19.68
C TYR A 355 10.15 -6.57 19.75
N TYR A 356 10.10 -5.35 20.29
CA TYR A 356 11.25 -4.44 20.36
C TYR A 356 12.00 -4.50 21.69
N LEU A 357 11.60 -5.33 22.66
CA LEU A 357 12.13 -5.33 24.03
C LEU A 357 13.67 -5.38 24.07
N GLU A 358 14.25 -6.44 23.51
CA GLU A 358 15.71 -6.72 23.55
C GLU A 358 16.53 -5.77 22.65
N THR A 359 15.88 -5.05 21.72
CA THR A 359 16.55 -4.07 20.84
C THR A 359 16.45 -2.63 21.35
N THR A 360 15.62 -2.40 22.37
CA THR A 360 15.31 -1.07 22.89
C THR A 360 15.92 -0.82 24.26
N LEU A 361 15.97 -1.85 25.10
CA LEU A 361 16.38 -1.74 26.50
C LEU A 361 17.65 -2.55 26.75
N ASN A 362 18.48 -2.08 27.67
CA ASN A 362 19.67 -2.82 28.06
C ASN A 362 19.31 -4.08 28.87
N GLU A 363 20.17 -5.10 28.79
CA GLU A 363 19.93 -6.41 29.40
C GLU A 363 19.79 -6.32 30.94
N THR A 364 20.57 -5.44 31.60
CA THR A 364 20.51 -5.24 33.06
C THR A 364 19.14 -4.76 33.50
N PHE A 365 18.60 -3.73 32.86
CA PHE A 365 17.28 -3.17 33.13
C PHE A 365 16.18 -4.20 32.86
N ILE A 366 16.28 -4.94 31.75
CA ILE A 366 15.35 -6.01 31.42
C ILE A 366 15.32 -7.04 32.56
N ASN A 367 16.48 -7.52 32.99
CA ASN A 367 16.56 -8.57 34.01
C ASN A 367 16.15 -8.09 35.42
N GLU A 368 16.40 -6.82 35.75
CA GLU A 368 16.09 -6.26 37.06
C GLU A 368 14.63 -5.82 37.19
N TYR A 369 14.11 -5.06 36.21
CA TYR A 369 12.81 -4.39 36.32
C TYR A 369 11.69 -5.07 35.54
N ILE A 370 12.00 -5.74 34.42
CA ILE A 370 10.98 -6.32 33.54
C ILE A 370 10.76 -7.80 33.84
N LYS A 371 11.86 -8.57 33.97
CA LYS A 371 11.87 -10.01 34.25
C LYS A 371 12.18 -10.33 35.73
N GLY A 372 12.53 -9.31 36.52
CA GLY A 372 12.85 -9.45 37.93
C GLY A 372 11.62 -9.71 38.81
N PRO A 373 11.80 -10.11 40.07
CA PRO A 373 10.70 -10.51 40.95
C PRO A 373 9.95 -9.33 41.59
N THR A 374 10.48 -8.10 41.49
CA THR A 374 9.96 -6.93 42.21
C THR A 374 8.68 -6.38 41.59
N TYR A 375 8.61 -6.35 40.26
CA TYR A 375 7.49 -5.82 39.51
C TYR A 375 7.01 -6.86 38.51
N ASP A 376 5.69 -7.10 38.46
CA ASP A 376 5.10 -7.97 37.45
C ASP A 376 4.60 -7.13 36.28
N PHE A 377 5.40 -7.06 35.22
CA PHE A 377 5.03 -6.36 34.00
C PHE A 377 4.32 -7.27 33.01
N ARG A 378 4.21 -8.57 33.31
CA ARG A 378 3.49 -9.52 32.46
C ARG A 378 2.00 -9.32 32.64
N TYR A 379 1.53 -9.25 33.88
CA TYR A 379 0.09 -9.28 34.18
C TYR A 379 -0.58 -10.48 33.49
N ASP A 380 0.00 -11.67 33.63
CA ASP A 380 -0.58 -12.90 33.09
C ASP A 380 -1.97 -13.13 33.69
N TYR A 381 -2.91 -13.61 32.87
CA TYR A 381 -4.32 -13.79 33.26
C TYR A 381 -4.47 -14.51 34.60
N ASN A 382 -5.02 -13.81 35.60
CA ASN A 382 -5.13 -14.27 36.97
C ASN A 382 -6.31 -13.61 37.70
N VAL A 383 -7.49 -14.21 37.55
CA VAL A 383 -8.75 -13.78 38.20
C VAL A 383 -8.62 -13.73 39.72
N THR A 384 -7.90 -14.67 40.34
CA THR A 384 -7.68 -14.66 41.80
C THR A 384 -6.90 -13.42 42.24
N LYS A 385 -5.83 -13.07 41.51
CA LYS A 385 -5.03 -11.88 41.83
C LYS A 385 -5.81 -10.59 41.61
N ALA A 386 -6.58 -10.51 40.52
CA ALA A 386 -7.46 -9.38 40.25
C ALA A 386 -8.47 -9.17 41.39
N ASN A 387 -9.14 -10.24 41.83
CA ASN A 387 -10.07 -10.18 42.96
C ASN A 387 -9.38 -9.75 44.27
N GLU A 388 -8.22 -10.30 44.60
CA GLU A 388 -7.44 -9.90 45.80
C GLU A 388 -7.13 -8.40 45.80
N ILE A 389 -6.73 -7.85 44.66
CA ILE A 389 -6.44 -6.42 44.52
C ILE A 389 -7.72 -5.58 44.71
N LEU A 390 -8.83 -5.97 44.08
CA LEU A 390 -10.11 -5.28 44.21
C LEU A 390 -10.64 -5.32 45.64
N ASP A 391 -10.50 -6.45 46.33
CA ASP A 391 -10.87 -6.62 47.74
C ASP A 391 -10.05 -5.69 48.63
N ASN A 392 -8.73 -5.64 48.44
CA ASN A 392 -7.82 -4.77 49.20
C ASN A 392 -8.09 -3.28 48.96
N LEU A 393 -8.59 -2.92 47.77
CA LEU A 393 -9.03 -1.56 47.45
C LEU A 393 -10.43 -1.23 47.99
N GLY A 394 -11.15 -2.22 48.53
CA GLY A 394 -12.47 -2.05 49.14
C GLY A 394 -13.63 -2.07 48.15
N PHE A 395 -13.42 -2.49 46.90
CA PHE A 395 -14.51 -2.77 45.97
C PHE A 395 -15.02 -4.17 46.27
N ILE A 396 -16.11 -4.31 47.02
CA ILE A 396 -16.66 -5.61 47.44
C ILE A 396 -18.07 -5.76 46.86
N ASP A 397 -18.47 -6.96 46.48
CA ASP A 397 -19.89 -7.28 46.21
C ASP A 397 -20.61 -7.52 47.55
N THR A 398 -21.42 -6.55 47.94
CA THR A 398 -22.12 -6.52 49.23
C THR A 398 -23.54 -7.06 49.14
N ASN A 399 -24.09 -7.21 47.93
CA ASN A 399 -25.48 -7.58 47.69
C ASN A 399 -25.65 -8.99 47.08
N GLY A 400 -24.56 -9.59 46.60
CA GLY A 400 -24.49 -10.94 46.03
C GLY A 400 -24.96 -11.05 44.57
N ASP A 401 -25.06 -9.93 43.84
CA ASP A 401 -25.44 -9.91 42.42
C ASP A 401 -24.28 -10.23 41.46
N GLY A 402 -23.07 -10.42 42.00
CA GLY A 402 -21.86 -10.71 41.25
C GLY A 402 -21.10 -9.46 40.79
N ILE A 403 -21.64 -8.26 41.00
CA ILE A 403 -21.00 -6.99 40.64
C ILE A 403 -20.56 -6.28 41.94
N ARG A 404 -19.28 -5.89 42.00
CA ARG A 404 -18.74 -5.15 43.14
C ARG A 404 -19.36 -3.77 43.22
N GLU A 405 -19.37 -3.14 44.39
CA GLU A 405 -19.83 -1.75 44.53
C GLU A 405 -18.71 -0.75 44.80
N PHE A 406 -18.99 0.50 44.43
CA PHE A 406 -18.30 1.67 44.92
C PHE A 406 -18.58 1.89 46.42
N PRO A 407 -17.74 2.67 47.14
CA PRO A 407 -17.98 3.00 48.55
C PRO A 407 -19.32 3.70 48.85
N ASN A 408 -19.96 4.29 47.85
CA ASN A 408 -21.30 4.89 47.95
C ASN A 408 -22.45 3.87 47.78
N GLY A 409 -22.15 2.58 47.56
CA GLY A 409 -23.11 1.49 47.39
C GLY A 409 -23.68 1.33 45.98
N THR A 410 -23.18 2.05 44.97
CA THR A 410 -23.59 1.83 43.57
C THR A 410 -22.69 0.80 42.89
N ASN A 411 -23.23 0.01 41.97
CA ASN A 411 -22.47 -0.99 41.21
C ASN A 411 -21.24 -0.38 40.51
N LEU A 412 -20.15 -1.13 40.51
CA LEU A 412 -18.90 -0.84 39.83
C LEU A 412 -19.07 -1.10 38.33
N GLU A 413 -19.75 -0.15 37.67
CA GLU A 413 -20.08 -0.25 36.26
C GLU A 413 -19.52 0.93 35.45
N PHE A 414 -19.05 0.63 34.24
CA PHE A 414 -18.48 1.60 33.31
C PHE A 414 -18.94 1.39 31.88
N GLU A 415 -18.88 2.46 31.10
CA GLU A 415 -18.99 2.38 29.65
C GLU A 415 -17.62 2.05 29.03
N PHE A 416 -17.59 1.05 28.13
CA PHE A 416 -16.45 0.74 27.29
C PHE A 416 -16.72 1.24 25.87
N LEU A 417 -16.18 2.43 25.59
CA LEU A 417 -16.49 3.17 24.37
C LEU A 417 -15.51 2.82 23.25
N GLY A 418 -16.00 2.68 22.03
CA GLY A 418 -15.14 2.39 20.89
C GLY A 418 -15.75 2.79 19.57
N SER A 419 -14.95 2.67 18.52
CA SER A 419 -15.37 2.85 17.13
C SER A 419 -15.51 1.53 16.37
N GLY A 420 -15.05 0.43 16.97
CA GLY A 420 -15.01 -0.89 16.34
C GLY A 420 -13.83 -1.06 15.38
N ASN A 421 -12.87 -0.10 15.37
CA ASN A 421 -11.80 -0.06 14.39
C ASN A 421 -10.55 -0.84 14.83
N TRP A 422 -10.15 -0.75 16.11
CA TRP A 422 -8.95 -1.43 16.60
C TRP A 422 -9.27 -2.71 17.35
N LEU A 423 -10.32 -2.68 18.17
CA LEU A 423 -11.00 -3.88 18.65
C LEU A 423 -12.34 -4.03 17.94
N VAL A 424 -12.60 -5.22 17.40
CA VAL A 424 -13.92 -5.57 16.89
C VAL A 424 -14.91 -5.72 18.05
N PRO A 425 -16.22 -5.52 17.81
CA PRO A 425 -17.24 -5.57 18.86
C PRO A 425 -17.17 -6.88 19.68
N GLU A 426 -16.91 -8.02 19.03
CA GLU A 426 -16.79 -9.31 19.70
C GLU A 426 -15.62 -9.36 20.69
N ALA A 427 -14.49 -8.74 20.34
CA ALA A 427 -13.35 -8.63 21.26
C ALA A 427 -13.64 -7.65 22.40
N MET A 428 -14.40 -6.59 22.15
CA MET A 428 -14.83 -5.66 23.20
C MET A 428 -15.79 -6.32 24.21
N GLU A 429 -16.75 -7.11 23.71
CA GLU A 429 -17.67 -7.87 24.57
C GLU A 429 -16.92 -8.96 25.36
N ALA A 430 -15.91 -9.59 24.76
CA ALA A 430 -15.06 -10.53 25.48
C ALA A 430 -14.29 -9.86 26.63
N VAL A 431 -13.81 -8.62 26.47
CA VAL A 431 -13.24 -7.84 27.58
C VAL A 431 -14.30 -7.59 28.65
N ALA A 432 -15.53 -7.22 28.26
CA ALA A 432 -16.62 -6.99 29.21
C ALA A 432 -16.93 -8.25 30.04
N THR A 433 -17.04 -9.42 29.40
CA THR A 433 -17.23 -10.71 30.09
C THR A 433 -16.08 -11.02 31.04
N MET A 434 -14.83 -10.84 30.61
CA MET A 434 -13.65 -11.09 31.45
C MET A 434 -13.61 -10.18 32.70
N LEU A 435 -14.04 -8.93 32.59
CA LEU A 435 -14.11 -8.03 33.74
C LEU A 435 -15.32 -8.30 34.65
N GLU A 436 -16.43 -8.79 34.09
CA GLU A 436 -17.59 -9.20 34.87
C GLU A 436 -17.25 -10.39 35.79
N GLU A 437 -16.35 -11.30 35.38
CA GLU A 437 -15.85 -12.41 36.23
C GLU A 437 -15.15 -11.94 37.52
N VAL A 438 -14.64 -10.70 37.55
CA VAL A 438 -14.05 -10.07 38.75
C VAL A 438 -14.96 -9.01 39.36
N GLY A 439 -16.23 -8.96 38.93
CA GLY A 439 -17.25 -8.05 39.45
C GLY A 439 -17.15 -6.61 38.96
N ILE A 440 -16.52 -6.36 37.80
CA ILE A 440 -16.55 -5.06 37.12
C ILE A 440 -17.44 -5.17 35.89
N LYS A 441 -18.56 -4.44 35.88
CA LYS A 441 -19.49 -4.46 34.76
C LYS A 441 -19.09 -3.46 33.69
N LEU A 442 -18.90 -3.91 32.44
CA LEU A 442 -18.70 -3.03 31.29
C LEU A 442 -19.89 -3.06 30.34
N THR A 443 -20.34 -1.89 29.89
CA THR A 443 -21.30 -1.77 28.78
C THR A 443 -20.58 -1.30 27.53
N VAL A 444 -20.51 -2.16 26.51
CA VAL A 444 -19.89 -1.80 25.22
C VAL A 444 -20.76 -0.80 24.48
N ARG A 445 -20.13 0.28 23.98
CA ARG A 445 -20.79 1.30 23.16
C ARG A 445 -19.94 1.61 21.94
N LEU A 446 -20.56 1.53 20.77
CA LEU A 446 -19.92 1.86 19.51
C LEU A 446 -20.40 3.23 19.01
N VAL A 447 -19.44 4.06 18.65
CA VAL A 447 -19.64 5.38 18.04
C VAL A 447 -19.04 5.35 16.65
N GLU A 448 -19.74 5.93 15.67
CA GLU A 448 -19.22 6.02 14.31
C GLU A 448 -17.87 6.76 14.28
N SER A 449 -16.95 6.30 13.43
CA SER A 449 -15.55 6.77 13.41
C SER A 449 -15.41 8.28 13.26
N SER A 450 -16.15 8.92 12.35
CA SER A 450 -16.10 10.38 12.16
C SER A 450 -16.58 11.14 13.40
N THR A 451 -17.56 10.59 14.13
CA THR A 451 -18.03 11.15 15.41
C THR A 451 -17.02 10.90 16.54
N TRP A 452 -16.40 9.72 16.57
CA TRP A 452 -15.35 9.36 17.52
C TRP A 452 -14.17 10.34 17.45
N PHE A 453 -13.74 10.66 16.23
CA PHE A 453 -12.60 11.52 15.91
C PHE A 453 -12.95 13.00 15.65
N ALA A 454 -14.19 13.42 15.84
CA ALA A 454 -14.51 14.85 15.76
C ALA A 454 -13.73 15.62 16.82
N ALA A 455 -13.35 16.87 16.56
CA ALA A 455 -12.60 17.68 17.53
C ALA A 455 -13.34 17.82 18.88
N ASP A 456 -14.67 17.81 18.84
CA ASP A 456 -15.59 17.78 19.99
C ASP A 456 -16.15 16.38 20.30
N GLY A 457 -15.63 15.36 19.62
CA GLY A 457 -15.99 13.96 19.72
C GLY A 457 -15.55 13.30 21.03
N PRO A 458 -16.08 12.11 21.35
CA PRO A 458 -15.86 11.48 22.65
C PRO A 458 -14.39 11.22 23.01
N PHE A 459 -13.56 10.85 22.05
CA PHE A 459 -12.15 10.58 22.30
C PHE A 459 -11.37 11.85 22.65
N TYR A 460 -11.40 12.85 21.76
CA TYR A 460 -10.67 14.11 21.94
C TYR A 460 -11.10 14.89 23.18
N MET A 461 -12.40 14.81 23.53
CA MET A 461 -12.95 15.46 24.71
C MET A 461 -12.84 14.64 26.00
N GLY A 462 -12.29 13.42 25.96
CA GLY A 462 -12.20 12.55 27.15
C GLY A 462 -13.54 12.12 27.72
N ARG A 463 -14.56 11.96 26.88
CA ARG A 463 -15.91 11.56 27.30
C ARG A 463 -16.05 10.04 27.34
N TYR A 464 -15.11 9.37 27.98
CA TYR A 464 -15.10 7.92 28.19
C TYR A 464 -14.51 7.60 29.57
N TYR A 465 -14.83 6.41 30.10
CA TYR A 465 -14.12 5.81 31.24
C TYR A 465 -12.99 4.93 30.72
N ILE A 466 -13.38 3.98 29.86
CA ILE A 466 -12.49 3.05 29.16
C ILE A 466 -12.77 3.17 27.66
N CYS A 467 -11.74 3.10 26.83
CA CYS A 467 -11.94 2.97 25.39
C CYS A 467 -10.95 2.06 24.68
N GLU A 468 -11.37 1.53 23.53
CA GLU A 468 -10.49 0.84 22.58
C GLU A 468 -9.76 1.88 21.75
N PHE A 469 -8.44 1.69 21.58
CA PHE A 469 -7.70 2.56 20.70
C PHE A 469 -6.40 1.94 20.18
N PHE A 470 -5.74 2.71 19.31
CA PHE A 470 -4.38 2.46 18.85
C PHE A 470 -3.41 2.32 20.03
N GLY A 471 -2.70 1.20 20.13
CA GLY A 471 -2.03 0.82 21.36
C GLY A 471 -0.53 0.60 21.29
N VAL A 472 -0.03 -0.25 20.41
CA VAL A 472 1.39 -0.63 20.36
C VAL A 472 1.97 -0.38 18.97
N ALA A 473 3.26 -0.02 18.91
CA ALA A 473 4.07 0.25 17.74
C ALA A 473 5.57 0.26 18.15
N SER A 474 6.45 0.89 17.36
CA SER A 474 7.84 1.15 17.74
C SER A 474 7.94 2.04 19.00
N PRO A 475 8.97 1.86 19.85
CA PRO A 475 9.07 2.49 21.17
C PRO A 475 8.89 4.00 21.17
N ASP A 476 9.79 4.73 20.50
CA ASP A 476 9.83 6.19 20.58
C ASP A 476 8.56 6.83 20.01
N PHE A 477 8.01 6.24 18.95
CA PHE A 477 6.72 6.64 18.39
C PHE A 477 5.58 6.39 19.38
N MET A 478 5.56 5.24 20.07
CA MET A 478 4.51 4.95 21.05
C MET A 478 4.58 5.83 22.29
N PHE A 479 5.78 6.13 22.77
CA PHE A 479 5.96 7.07 23.87
C PHE A 479 5.44 8.44 23.48
N ASP A 480 5.78 8.93 22.29
CA ASP A 480 5.26 10.20 21.79
C ASP A 480 3.74 10.20 21.61
N GLU A 481 3.17 9.15 21.01
CA GLU A 481 1.73 9.02 20.89
C GLU A 481 1.07 9.04 22.28
N MET A 482 1.61 8.34 23.27
CA MET A 482 0.99 8.26 24.59
C MET A 482 1.22 9.48 25.49
N TYR A 483 2.48 9.87 25.68
CA TYR A 483 2.92 10.89 26.64
C TYR A 483 3.00 12.31 26.07
N VAL A 484 2.86 12.49 24.76
CA VAL A 484 2.72 13.84 24.17
C VAL A 484 1.33 13.95 23.57
N LYS A 485 1.01 13.16 22.56
CA LYS A 485 -0.21 13.36 21.79
C LYS A 485 -1.47 13.08 22.61
N TYR A 486 -1.58 11.91 23.24
CA TYR A 486 -2.79 11.54 23.97
C TYR A 486 -2.86 12.12 25.38
N SER A 487 -1.74 12.32 26.09
CA SER A 487 -1.77 12.96 27.41
C SER A 487 -1.95 14.48 27.33
N THR A 488 -1.25 15.15 26.40
CA THR A 488 -1.17 16.62 26.37
C THR A 488 -2.01 17.26 25.27
N LEU A 489 -1.94 16.76 24.03
CA LEU A 489 -2.66 17.39 22.91
C LEU A 489 -4.15 17.06 22.94
N PHE A 490 -4.50 15.84 23.36
CA PHE A 490 -5.88 15.36 23.45
C PHE A 490 -6.20 15.03 24.91
N PRO A 491 -6.54 16.01 25.75
CA PRO A 491 -6.49 15.91 27.22
C PRO A 491 -7.53 14.96 27.86
N GLY A 492 -8.06 14.02 27.10
CA GLY A 492 -9.12 13.11 27.48
C GLY A 492 -8.68 11.96 28.38
N CYS A 493 -7.42 11.50 28.31
CA CYS A 493 -6.93 10.44 29.19
C CYS A 493 -6.32 10.97 30.50
N GLY A 494 -5.75 12.18 30.52
CA GLY A 494 -5.39 12.90 31.76
C GLY A 494 -4.30 12.26 32.63
N PHE A 495 -3.38 11.49 32.04
CA PHE A 495 -2.22 10.94 32.74
C PHE A 495 -1.32 12.06 33.29
N PRO A 496 -0.78 11.95 34.53
CA PRO A 496 0.06 12.99 35.12
C PRO A 496 1.44 13.07 34.44
N ASP A 497 1.94 14.29 34.23
CA ASP A 497 3.28 14.50 33.65
C ASP A 497 4.40 14.11 34.62
N MET A 498 4.22 14.37 35.91
CA MET A 498 5.22 14.09 36.94
C MET A 498 4.94 12.74 37.60
N VAL A 499 5.90 11.82 37.52
CA VAL A 499 5.81 10.47 38.10
C VAL A 499 7.11 10.08 38.77
N THR A 500 7.06 9.13 39.70
CA THR A 500 8.24 8.63 40.42
C THR A 500 8.74 7.33 39.80
N VAL A 501 10.06 7.12 39.80
CA VAL A 501 10.66 5.83 39.43
C VAL A 501 11.63 5.36 40.53
N PRO A 502 11.83 4.04 40.72
CA PRO A 502 12.53 3.50 41.88
C PRO A 502 13.98 3.95 42.06
N TRP A 503 14.67 4.28 40.96
CA TRP A 503 16.08 4.64 40.96
C TRP A 503 16.33 6.17 40.87
N ARG A 504 15.28 6.99 40.97
CA ARG A 504 15.37 8.45 41.03
C ARG A 504 14.76 8.96 42.33
N GLU A 505 15.45 9.88 43.00
CA GLU A 505 14.93 10.53 44.21
C GLU A 505 13.80 11.50 43.88
N GLU A 506 13.96 12.28 42.81
CA GLU A 506 12.98 13.28 42.37
C GLU A 506 12.05 12.74 41.28
N PRO A 507 10.77 13.17 41.25
CA PRO A 507 9.86 12.85 40.15
C PRO A 507 10.39 13.33 38.79
N VAL A 508 10.09 12.56 37.75
CA VAL A 508 10.48 12.82 36.37
C VAL A 508 9.28 13.28 35.55
N ASN A 509 9.51 14.17 34.57
CA ASN A 509 8.47 14.63 33.65
C ASN A 509 8.45 13.77 32.38
N VAL A 510 7.47 12.89 32.22
CA VAL A 510 7.44 11.93 31.10
C VAL A 510 7.19 12.60 29.75
N THR A 511 6.50 13.74 29.73
CA THR A 511 6.26 14.51 28.51
C THR A 511 7.56 15.14 28.02
N ASP A 512 8.31 15.79 28.92
CA ASP A 512 9.61 16.38 28.62
C ASP A 512 10.62 15.32 28.15
N LEU A 513 10.73 14.20 28.87
CA LEU A 513 11.59 13.09 28.48
C LEU A 513 11.24 12.56 27.08
N THR A 514 9.95 12.43 26.78
CA THR A 514 9.49 11.96 25.47
C THR A 514 9.83 12.95 24.36
N LEU A 515 9.67 14.26 24.60
CA LEU A 515 10.05 15.30 23.62
C LEU A 515 11.56 15.32 23.38
N ARG A 516 12.37 15.25 24.44
CA ARG A 516 13.83 15.17 24.34
C ARG A 516 14.29 13.89 23.65
N LEU A 517 13.61 12.77 23.87
CA LEU A 517 13.90 11.50 23.19
C LEU A 517 13.82 11.63 21.65
N GLN A 518 12.92 12.47 21.13
CA GLN A 518 12.80 12.72 19.69
C GLN A 518 13.95 13.57 19.11
N THR A 519 14.87 14.06 19.95
CA THR A 519 16.02 14.87 19.50
C THR A 519 17.31 14.05 19.39
N PHE A 520 17.30 12.75 19.69
CA PHE A 520 18.50 11.92 19.56
C PHE A 520 18.88 11.71 18.08
N PRO A 521 20.16 11.90 17.69
CA PRO A 521 21.32 12.15 18.54
C PRO A 521 21.69 13.63 18.71
N ALA A 522 20.91 14.54 18.13
CA ALA A 522 21.19 15.98 18.13
C ALA A 522 21.17 16.63 19.52
N GLY A 523 20.20 16.31 20.37
CA GLY A 523 19.95 16.99 21.64
C GLY A 523 20.28 16.19 22.90
N ILE A 524 20.52 14.88 22.77
CA ILE A 524 20.79 13.98 23.90
C ILE A 524 21.82 12.92 23.55
N THR A 525 22.54 12.42 24.56
CA THR A 525 23.50 11.32 24.41
C THR A 525 22.79 9.96 24.30
N GLU A 526 23.52 8.92 23.87
CA GLU A 526 23.00 7.56 23.87
C GLU A 526 22.66 7.06 25.28
N GLU A 527 23.46 7.42 26.28
CA GLU A 527 23.20 7.12 27.70
C GLU A 527 21.90 7.77 28.18
N GLU A 528 21.65 9.04 27.83
CA GLU A 528 20.39 9.73 28.13
C GLU A 528 19.21 9.06 27.42
N ARG A 529 19.36 8.72 26.13
CA ARG A 529 18.32 8.03 25.35
C ARG A 529 17.91 6.71 26.00
N ASP A 530 18.87 5.91 26.41
CA ASP A 530 18.64 4.60 27.02
C ASP A 530 17.98 4.75 28.40
N GLU A 531 18.42 5.72 29.21
CA GLU A 531 17.79 6.05 30.49
C GLU A 531 16.34 6.54 30.30
N PHE A 532 16.07 7.37 29.30
CA PHE A 532 14.71 7.88 29.03
C PHE A 532 13.78 6.74 28.61
N ARG A 533 14.25 5.85 27.72
CA ARG A 533 13.50 4.65 27.34
C ARG A 533 13.22 3.74 28.53
N ALA A 534 14.19 3.55 29.42
CA ALA A 534 14.02 2.77 30.66
C ALA A 534 12.95 3.37 31.57
N ILE A 535 13.02 4.68 31.83
CA ILE A 535 12.03 5.42 32.63
C ILE A 535 10.63 5.30 32.00
N LEU A 536 10.47 5.64 30.73
CA LEU A 536 9.18 5.63 30.04
C LEU A 536 8.58 4.22 29.94
N THR A 537 9.42 3.19 29.81
CA THR A 537 9.00 1.78 29.87
C THR A 537 8.48 1.42 31.25
N PHE A 538 9.25 1.73 32.30
CA PHE A 538 8.83 1.46 33.67
C PHE A 538 7.51 2.14 33.99
N VAL A 539 7.37 3.41 33.62
CA VAL A 539 6.14 4.16 33.86
C VAL A 539 4.96 3.50 33.13
N SER A 540 5.17 3.08 31.89
CA SER A 540 4.12 2.43 31.09
C SER A 540 3.67 1.09 31.69
N GLY A 541 4.61 0.29 32.20
CA GLY A 541 4.32 -1.02 32.80
C GLY A 541 3.73 -0.91 34.20
N TYR A 542 4.30 -0.04 35.04
CA TYR A 542 3.88 0.10 36.43
C TYR A 542 2.59 0.91 36.57
N TYR A 543 2.47 2.08 35.94
CA TYR A 543 1.30 2.94 36.13
C TYR A 543 0.11 2.56 35.24
N LEU A 544 0.33 1.73 34.20
CA LEU A 544 -0.66 1.29 33.20
C LEU A 544 -1.56 2.42 32.62
N PRO A 545 -0.99 3.47 32.01
CA PRO A 545 -1.75 4.49 31.24
C PRO A 545 -2.68 3.89 30.19
N LYS A 546 -2.27 2.75 29.64
CA LYS A 546 -3.04 1.87 28.78
C LYS A 546 -2.65 0.42 29.04
N ILE A 547 -3.50 -0.52 28.65
CA ILE A 547 -3.16 -1.95 28.59
C ILE A 547 -2.98 -2.34 27.13
N SER A 548 -1.75 -2.69 26.78
CA SER A 548 -1.39 -3.24 25.47
C SER A 548 -1.88 -4.68 25.37
N LEU A 549 -2.62 -5.01 24.31
CA LEU A 549 -3.29 -6.31 24.22
C LEU A 549 -2.51 -7.31 23.37
N PHE A 550 -2.38 -7.05 22.07
CA PHE A 550 -1.78 -7.96 21.11
C PHE A 550 -1.44 -7.23 19.80
N THR A 551 -0.60 -7.83 18.98
CA THR A 551 -0.28 -7.40 17.61
C THR A 551 -0.76 -8.45 16.60
N ARG A 552 -0.63 -8.15 15.31
CA ARG A 552 -1.22 -8.98 14.24
C ARG A 552 -0.22 -9.33 13.15
N PRO A 553 -0.40 -10.43 12.42
CA PRO A 553 0.27 -10.63 11.17
C PRO A 553 -0.40 -9.76 10.09
N VAL A 554 0.39 -9.34 9.12
CA VAL A 554 -0.12 -8.83 7.84
C VAL A 554 0.18 -9.87 6.78
N ILE A 555 -0.87 -10.26 6.08
CA ILE A 555 -0.81 -11.08 4.88
C ILE A 555 -0.77 -10.15 3.68
N ILE A 556 0.21 -10.39 2.82
CA ILE A 556 0.38 -9.73 1.54
C ILE A 556 0.17 -10.78 0.46
N ALA A 557 -0.74 -10.53 -0.48
CA ALA A 557 -0.92 -11.38 -1.66
C ALA A 557 -0.53 -10.59 -2.91
N MET A 558 0.36 -11.17 -3.72
CA MET A 558 0.93 -10.55 -4.92
C MET A 558 0.61 -11.39 -6.13
N ASN A 559 0.00 -10.82 -7.16
CA ASN A 559 -0.32 -11.57 -8.37
C ASN A 559 0.96 -11.84 -9.17
N SER A 560 1.55 -13.01 -8.94
CA SER A 560 2.79 -13.45 -9.57
C SER A 560 2.57 -14.14 -10.91
N GLU A 561 1.31 -14.41 -11.29
CA GLU A 561 0.94 -14.84 -12.64
C GLU A 561 0.96 -13.66 -13.62
N LYS A 562 0.40 -12.50 -13.24
CA LYS A 562 0.34 -11.32 -14.11
C LYS A 562 1.58 -10.43 -14.07
N PHE A 563 2.32 -10.43 -12.96
CA PHE A 563 3.47 -9.54 -12.78
C PHE A 563 4.71 -10.29 -12.28
N ALA A 564 5.87 -9.90 -12.81
CA ALA A 564 7.20 -10.28 -12.33
C ALA A 564 7.86 -9.11 -11.59
N GLY A 565 8.99 -9.38 -10.94
CA GLY A 565 9.78 -8.36 -10.24
C GLY A 565 9.32 -8.05 -8.81
N TRP A 566 8.40 -8.86 -8.29
CA TRP A 566 8.11 -8.91 -6.85
C TRP A 566 9.38 -9.28 -6.06
N PRO A 567 9.65 -8.63 -4.92
CA PRO A 567 10.73 -9.07 -4.03
C PRO A 567 10.54 -10.51 -3.57
N SER A 568 11.65 -11.19 -3.27
CA SER A 568 11.58 -12.55 -2.72
C SER A 568 10.72 -12.58 -1.46
N PRO A 569 9.81 -13.56 -1.27
CA PRO A 569 9.08 -13.73 -0.01
C PRO A 569 9.97 -13.76 1.25
N ASP A 570 11.23 -14.15 1.09
CA ASP A 570 12.21 -14.23 2.18
C ASP A 570 12.97 -12.91 2.43
N ASP A 571 12.73 -11.85 1.65
CA ASP A 571 13.32 -10.51 1.86
C ASP A 571 12.65 -9.79 3.03
N THR A 572 13.00 -10.22 4.24
CA THR A 572 12.43 -9.68 5.48
C THR A 572 12.73 -8.19 5.65
N THR A 573 13.80 -7.64 5.06
CA THR A 573 14.13 -6.21 5.15
C THR A 573 13.11 -5.38 4.40
N TYR A 574 12.80 -5.78 3.16
CA TYR A 574 11.76 -5.11 2.35
C TYR A 574 10.38 -5.30 2.98
N TRP A 575 10.00 -6.54 3.32
CA TRP A 575 8.65 -6.82 3.84
C TRP A 575 8.39 -6.20 5.20
N ASN A 576 9.36 -6.20 6.13
CA ASN A 576 9.19 -5.53 7.43
C ASN A 576 9.07 -4.00 7.27
N SER A 577 9.69 -3.42 6.23
CA SER A 577 9.52 -2.00 5.91
C SER A 577 8.10 -1.66 5.41
N LEU A 578 7.34 -2.66 4.94
CA LEU A 578 5.94 -2.55 4.51
C LEU A 578 4.91 -2.78 5.62
N ALA A 579 5.33 -3.24 6.81
CA ALA A 579 4.43 -3.63 7.88
C ALA A 579 3.54 -2.48 8.39
N SER A 580 4.05 -1.23 8.34
CA SER A 580 3.34 -0.06 8.89
C SER A 580 2.81 0.89 7.83
N TYR A 581 3.37 0.89 6.61
CA TYR A 581 3.09 1.88 5.57
C TYR A 581 3.03 1.25 4.18
N MET A 582 1.99 0.43 3.95
CA MET A 582 1.68 -0.33 2.72
C MET A 582 2.02 0.39 1.40
N THR A 583 1.75 1.69 1.37
CA THR A 583 1.78 2.57 0.19
C THR A 583 3.20 2.84 -0.29
N HIS A 584 4.15 2.98 0.63
CA HIS A 584 5.51 3.42 0.34
C HIS A 584 6.36 2.31 -0.28
N GLY A 585 6.20 1.06 0.15
CA GLY A 585 6.91 -0.05 -0.48
C GLY A 585 6.24 -0.49 -1.78
N LEU A 586 4.90 -0.51 -1.88
CA LEU A 586 4.28 -0.78 -3.18
C LEU A 586 4.70 0.27 -4.20
N SER A 587 4.62 1.57 -3.88
CA SER A 587 5.08 2.64 -4.78
C SER A 587 6.56 2.55 -5.12
N TYR A 588 7.43 2.03 -4.24
CA TYR A 588 8.83 1.76 -4.56
C TYR A 588 8.97 0.82 -5.77
N LEU A 589 8.18 -0.25 -5.85
CA LEU A 589 8.24 -1.17 -7.01
C LEU A 589 7.87 -0.47 -8.33
N PHE A 590 6.95 0.49 -8.29
CA PHE A 590 6.56 1.30 -9.45
C PHE A 590 7.59 2.37 -9.80
N ARG A 591 8.09 3.11 -8.80
CA ARG A 591 9.03 4.23 -8.97
C ARG A 591 10.38 3.81 -9.55
N TRP A 592 10.82 2.58 -9.25
CA TRP A 592 12.06 2.00 -9.79
C TRP A 592 11.83 1.02 -10.95
N GLY A 593 10.59 0.93 -11.48
CA GLY A 593 10.27 0.08 -12.63
C GLY A 593 10.54 -1.41 -12.39
N LEU A 594 10.50 -1.86 -11.14
CA LEU A 594 10.81 -3.23 -10.74
C LEU A 594 9.68 -4.17 -11.13
N LEU A 595 8.43 -3.75 -10.94
CA LEU A 595 7.26 -4.53 -11.30
C LEU A 595 7.06 -4.52 -12.82
N LYS A 596 7.04 -5.70 -13.45
CA LYS A 596 6.90 -5.85 -14.91
C LYS A 596 5.71 -6.75 -15.27
N PRO A 597 4.84 -6.35 -16.21
CA PRO A 597 3.80 -7.22 -16.74
C PRO A 597 4.38 -8.50 -17.33
N LYS A 598 3.63 -9.59 -17.21
CA LYS A 598 3.87 -10.83 -17.95
C LYS A 598 2.89 -10.94 -19.10
N PHE A 599 3.38 -11.45 -20.22
CA PHE A 599 2.60 -11.70 -21.42
C PHE A 599 2.61 -13.16 -21.80
N ARG A 600 1.53 -13.56 -22.46
CA ARG A 600 1.33 -14.94 -22.92
C ARG A 600 1.81 -15.07 -24.36
N LEU A 601 2.67 -16.05 -24.63
CA LEU A 601 2.94 -16.55 -25.96
C LEU A 601 2.23 -17.90 -26.11
N THR A 602 1.27 -17.99 -27.02
CA THR A 602 0.72 -19.30 -27.40
C THR A 602 1.31 -19.74 -28.72
N VAL A 603 1.96 -20.90 -28.70
CA VAL A 603 2.63 -21.52 -29.85
C VAL A 603 1.76 -22.66 -30.34
N SER A 604 1.50 -22.70 -31.65
CA SER A 604 0.73 -23.77 -32.27
C SER A 604 1.31 -24.16 -33.64
N VAL A 605 0.81 -25.27 -34.19
CA VAL A 605 1.25 -25.84 -35.46
C VAL A 605 0.03 -26.07 -36.34
N THR A 606 0.13 -25.75 -37.63
CA THR A 606 -0.93 -26.04 -38.61
C THR A 606 -0.36 -26.63 -39.92
N PRO A 607 -0.92 -27.74 -40.43
CA PRO A 607 -1.83 -28.69 -39.75
C PRO A 607 -1.20 -29.33 -38.50
N SER A 608 -2.01 -29.73 -37.52
CA SER A 608 -1.53 -30.20 -36.20
C SER A 608 -0.53 -31.38 -36.24
N GLU A 609 -0.62 -32.21 -37.27
CA GLU A 609 0.19 -33.40 -37.52
C GLU A 609 1.46 -33.11 -38.35
N ALA A 610 1.62 -31.88 -38.83
CA ALA A 610 2.61 -31.54 -39.85
C ALA A 610 4.01 -31.22 -39.31
N GLY A 611 4.17 -31.07 -38.00
CA GLY A 611 5.46 -30.79 -37.38
C GLY A 611 5.36 -30.54 -35.88
N THR A 612 6.48 -30.16 -35.29
CA THR A 612 6.60 -29.74 -33.89
C THR A 612 7.31 -28.41 -33.77
N THR A 613 7.21 -27.77 -32.61
CA THR A 613 7.95 -26.55 -32.28
C THR A 613 8.81 -26.76 -31.03
N THR A 614 9.84 -25.91 -30.87
CA THR A 614 10.54 -25.70 -29.59
C THR A 614 10.43 -24.21 -29.24
N PRO A 615 9.84 -23.82 -28.10
CA PRO A 615 9.13 -24.69 -27.15
C PRO A 615 7.93 -25.38 -27.82
N ALA A 616 7.47 -26.48 -27.24
CA ALA A 616 6.37 -27.28 -27.78
C ALA A 616 5.10 -26.44 -27.95
N SER A 617 4.13 -26.91 -28.74
CA SER A 617 2.84 -26.23 -28.83
C SER A 617 2.20 -26.13 -27.44
N GLY A 618 1.76 -24.93 -27.07
CA GLY A 618 1.28 -24.65 -25.73
C GLY A 618 1.29 -23.17 -25.40
N GLU A 619 0.95 -22.84 -24.16
CA GLU A 619 0.93 -21.48 -23.65
C GLU A 619 2.11 -21.28 -22.69
N TYR A 620 2.82 -20.17 -22.87
CA TYR A 620 4.00 -19.80 -22.09
C TYR A 620 3.86 -18.37 -21.61
N SER A 621 4.38 -18.07 -20.42
CA SER A 621 4.36 -16.74 -19.81
C SER A 621 5.77 -16.18 -19.76
N TYR A 622 5.93 -14.96 -20.26
CA TYR A 622 7.21 -14.27 -20.38
C TYR A 622 7.10 -12.84 -19.86
N VAL A 623 8.20 -12.28 -19.35
CA VAL A 623 8.21 -10.90 -18.83
C VAL A 623 8.27 -9.91 -19.98
N LYS A 624 7.61 -8.75 -19.83
CA LYS A 624 7.66 -7.64 -20.79
C LYS A 624 9.10 -7.32 -21.20
N GLY A 625 9.36 -7.36 -22.51
CA GLY A 625 10.64 -7.08 -23.14
C GLY A 625 11.56 -8.29 -23.33
N GLU A 626 11.17 -9.49 -22.85
CA GLU A 626 11.93 -10.72 -23.14
C GLU A 626 11.81 -11.11 -24.62
N THR A 627 12.87 -11.72 -25.16
CA THR A 627 12.87 -12.27 -26.51
C THR A 627 12.87 -13.79 -26.45
N VAL A 628 11.95 -14.43 -27.18
CA VAL A 628 11.78 -15.88 -27.20
C VAL A 628 12.11 -16.40 -28.58
N THR A 629 13.16 -17.21 -28.68
CA THR A 629 13.51 -17.90 -29.93
C THR A 629 12.72 -19.19 -30.03
N VAL A 630 11.92 -19.31 -31.09
CA VAL A 630 11.19 -20.52 -31.45
C VAL A 630 11.84 -21.21 -32.64
N SER A 631 11.67 -22.53 -32.74
CA SER A 631 12.08 -23.31 -33.91
C SER A 631 11.01 -24.31 -34.31
N ALA A 632 10.78 -24.50 -35.61
CA ALA A 632 9.86 -25.47 -36.17
C ALA A 632 10.62 -26.67 -36.75
N THR A 633 10.14 -27.89 -36.49
CA THR A 633 10.68 -29.14 -37.06
C THR A 633 9.57 -29.82 -37.87
N PRO A 634 9.70 -29.95 -39.21
CA PRO A 634 8.71 -30.64 -40.03
C PRO A 634 8.58 -32.13 -39.69
N ALA A 635 7.37 -32.66 -39.75
CA ALA A 635 7.12 -34.09 -39.72
C ALA A 635 7.41 -34.72 -41.10
N GLU A 636 7.52 -36.04 -41.15
CA GLU A 636 7.74 -36.75 -42.41
C GLU A 636 6.63 -36.43 -43.44
N GLY A 637 7.03 -36.08 -44.66
CA GLY A 637 6.09 -35.71 -45.73
C GLY A 637 5.58 -34.27 -45.67
N TYR A 638 6.13 -33.42 -44.80
CA TYR A 638 5.84 -32.00 -44.73
C TYR A 638 7.12 -31.16 -44.82
N GLU A 639 6.97 -29.90 -45.21
CA GLU A 639 8.00 -28.88 -45.11
C GLU A 639 7.47 -27.64 -44.38
N PHE A 640 8.35 -26.99 -43.62
CA PHE A 640 8.03 -25.71 -43.00
C PHE A 640 7.87 -24.63 -44.08
N LYS A 641 6.84 -23.79 -43.95
CA LYS A 641 6.58 -22.70 -44.90
C LYS A 641 6.90 -21.34 -44.31
N TYR A 642 6.24 -21.01 -43.20
CA TYR A 642 6.38 -19.71 -42.55
C TYR A 642 5.78 -19.70 -41.14
N TRP A 643 6.14 -18.67 -40.38
CA TRP A 643 5.55 -18.31 -39.11
C TRP A 643 4.45 -17.25 -39.31
N LEU A 644 3.29 -17.44 -38.67
CA LEU A 644 2.29 -16.39 -38.47
C LEU A 644 2.36 -15.90 -37.02
N LEU A 645 2.66 -14.62 -36.82
CA LEU A 645 2.53 -13.94 -35.54
C LEU A 645 1.30 -13.03 -35.59
N ASP A 646 0.33 -13.27 -34.72
CA ASP A 646 -0.93 -12.51 -34.63
C ASP A 646 -1.63 -12.35 -36.00
N GLY A 647 -1.66 -13.45 -36.75
CA GLY A 647 -2.27 -13.53 -38.09
C GLY A 647 -1.44 -12.92 -39.22
N LYS A 648 -0.25 -12.38 -38.95
CA LYS A 648 0.66 -11.81 -39.97
C LYS A 648 1.85 -12.72 -40.20
N GLN A 649 2.19 -12.95 -41.46
CA GLN A 649 3.40 -13.70 -41.80
C GLN A 649 4.65 -12.89 -41.43
N VAL A 650 5.54 -13.48 -40.61
CA VAL A 650 6.72 -12.78 -40.07
C VAL A 650 8.05 -13.39 -40.47
N SER A 651 8.11 -14.68 -40.81
CA SER A 651 9.35 -15.33 -41.21
C SER A 651 9.09 -16.56 -42.08
N MET A 652 10.02 -16.87 -42.99
CA MET A 652 10.06 -18.11 -43.78
C MET A 652 11.18 -19.07 -43.30
N THR A 653 11.94 -18.69 -42.27
CA THR A 653 12.97 -19.56 -41.67
C THR A 653 12.36 -20.40 -40.56
N GLU A 654 12.86 -21.63 -40.39
CA GLU A 654 12.39 -22.55 -39.33
C GLU A 654 12.55 -21.96 -37.93
N THR A 655 13.47 -21.03 -37.74
CA THR A 655 13.63 -20.26 -36.50
C THR A 655 13.06 -18.85 -36.61
N TYR A 656 12.48 -18.36 -35.52
CA TYR A 656 11.99 -16.99 -35.39
C TYR A 656 12.13 -16.50 -33.95
N THR A 657 12.36 -15.21 -33.74
CA THR A 657 12.45 -14.61 -32.40
C THR A 657 11.27 -13.65 -32.19
N VAL A 658 10.44 -13.94 -31.20
CA VAL A 658 9.33 -13.09 -30.76
C VAL A 658 9.85 -12.15 -29.67
N THR A 659 9.49 -10.87 -29.71
CA THR A 659 9.69 -9.95 -28.58
C THR A 659 8.38 -9.87 -27.81
N MET A 660 8.40 -10.07 -26.50
CA MET A 660 7.20 -10.14 -25.66
C MET A 660 6.83 -8.74 -25.15
N ASP A 661 6.16 -7.95 -25.98
CA ASP A 661 5.63 -6.62 -25.64
C ASP A 661 4.11 -6.59 -25.43
N THR A 662 3.42 -7.63 -25.89
CA THR A 662 2.00 -7.93 -25.66
C THR A 662 1.75 -9.44 -25.66
N HIS A 663 0.50 -9.86 -25.49
CA HIS A 663 0.12 -11.26 -25.72
C HIS A 663 0.23 -11.59 -27.22
N HIS A 664 0.87 -12.71 -27.53
CA HIS A 664 1.10 -13.16 -28.90
C HIS A 664 0.56 -14.56 -29.16
N GLU A 665 0.02 -14.74 -30.36
CA GLU A 665 -0.24 -16.04 -30.96
C GLU A 665 0.75 -16.29 -32.10
N LEU A 666 1.50 -17.39 -32.01
CA LEU A 666 2.49 -17.77 -33.00
C LEU A 666 2.19 -19.16 -33.57
N ILE A 667 1.98 -19.23 -34.88
CA ILE A 667 1.61 -20.46 -35.59
C ILE A 667 2.74 -20.84 -36.56
N ALA A 668 3.29 -22.05 -36.40
CA ALA A 668 4.15 -22.66 -37.40
C ALA A 668 3.27 -23.27 -38.50
N VAL A 669 3.40 -22.75 -39.73
CA VAL A 669 2.65 -23.25 -40.89
C VAL A 669 3.52 -24.18 -41.70
N PHE A 670 3.00 -25.37 -41.96
CA PHE A 670 3.64 -26.40 -42.77
C PHE A 670 2.79 -26.72 -44.00
N GLU A 671 3.43 -27.21 -45.05
CA GLU A 671 2.76 -27.70 -46.25
C GLU A 671 3.17 -29.14 -46.52
N LYS A 672 2.23 -29.94 -47.02
CA LYS A 672 2.50 -31.32 -47.40
C LYS A 672 3.38 -31.35 -48.65
N LEU A 673 4.49 -32.08 -48.58
CA LEU A 673 5.34 -32.31 -49.74
C LEU A 673 4.55 -33.03 -50.84
N ALA A 674 4.70 -32.56 -52.08
CA ALA A 674 4.13 -33.25 -53.22
C ALA A 674 4.70 -34.68 -53.29
N PRO A 675 3.87 -35.70 -53.61
CA PRO A 675 4.40 -37.04 -53.83
C PRO A 675 5.49 -36.97 -54.89
N PRO A 676 6.59 -37.73 -54.75
CA PRO A 676 7.62 -37.75 -55.78
C PRO A 676 6.96 -38.04 -57.12
N PRO A 677 7.33 -37.33 -58.21
CA PRO A 677 6.81 -37.65 -59.52
C PRO A 677 7.01 -39.16 -59.75
N PRO A 678 6.03 -39.86 -60.33
CA PRO A 678 6.19 -41.28 -60.60
C PRO A 678 7.53 -41.47 -61.29
N PRO A 679 8.34 -42.48 -60.90
CA PRO A 679 9.65 -42.67 -61.47
C PRO A 679 9.50 -42.61 -62.98
N TYR A 680 10.28 -41.73 -63.63
CA TYR A 680 10.29 -41.62 -65.08
C TYR A 680 10.47 -43.02 -65.65
N GLY A 681 9.36 -43.67 -66.01
CA GLY A 681 9.37 -44.81 -66.89
C GLY A 681 9.94 -44.24 -68.17
N LEU A 682 11.22 -44.54 -68.44
CA LEU A 682 11.86 -44.31 -69.72
C LEU A 682 10.83 -44.59 -70.80
N TYR A 683 10.69 -43.66 -71.74
CA TYR A 683 9.92 -43.81 -72.97
C TYR A 683 10.32 -45.11 -73.70
N ALA A 684 9.74 -46.24 -73.32
CA ALA A 684 9.76 -47.48 -74.09
C ALA A 684 9.03 -47.29 -75.44
N GLY A 685 8.24 -46.22 -75.57
CA GLY A 685 7.60 -45.81 -76.82
C GLY A 685 8.51 -45.11 -77.84
N VAL A 686 9.56 -44.42 -77.42
CA VAL A 686 10.45 -43.70 -78.38
C VAL A 686 11.44 -44.66 -79.04
N GLY A 687 11.91 -45.67 -78.30
CA GLY A 687 12.76 -46.75 -78.86
C GLY A 687 12.03 -47.61 -79.90
N ALA A 688 10.74 -47.92 -79.67
CA ALA A 688 9.94 -48.70 -80.62
C ALA A 688 9.63 -47.94 -81.92
N VAL A 689 9.38 -46.64 -81.83
CA VAL A 689 9.12 -45.78 -83.01
C VAL A 689 10.41 -45.57 -83.83
N ILE A 690 11.56 -45.37 -83.18
CA ILE A 690 12.85 -45.26 -83.87
C ILE A 690 13.25 -46.60 -84.52
N ALA A 691 13.03 -47.74 -83.84
CA ALA A 691 13.28 -49.07 -84.43
C ALA A 691 12.35 -49.37 -85.62
N ALA A 692 11.07 -49.00 -85.55
CA ALA A 692 10.12 -49.16 -86.66
C ALA A 692 10.48 -48.28 -87.87
N ILE A 693 10.96 -47.04 -87.65
CA ILE A 693 11.43 -46.14 -88.72
C ILE A 693 12.73 -46.68 -89.35
N ILE A 694 13.67 -47.19 -88.57
CA ILE A 694 14.91 -47.79 -89.09
C ILE A 694 14.61 -49.07 -89.90
N ILE A 695 13.69 -49.92 -89.45
CA ILE A 695 13.26 -51.11 -90.19
C ILE A 695 12.52 -50.74 -91.48
N ALA A 696 11.64 -49.72 -91.45
CA ALA A 696 10.94 -49.24 -92.64
C ALA A 696 11.91 -48.64 -93.69
N ILE A 697 12.93 -47.90 -93.25
CA ILE A 697 13.98 -47.34 -94.13
C ILE A 697 14.87 -48.47 -94.69
N ALA A 698 15.22 -49.48 -93.90
CA ALA A 698 16.01 -50.63 -94.35
C ALA A 698 15.26 -51.50 -95.39
N ILE A 699 13.94 -51.67 -95.24
CA ILE A 699 13.09 -52.37 -96.21
C ILE A 699 12.91 -51.54 -97.50
N PHE A 700 12.86 -50.21 -97.39
CA PHE A 700 12.75 -49.33 -98.57
C PHE A 700 14.06 -49.25 -99.37
N LEU A 701 15.23 -49.40 -98.73
CA LEU A 701 16.54 -49.33 -99.39
C LEU A 701 17.05 -50.66 -99.96
N THR A 702 16.40 -51.80 -99.67
CA THR A 702 16.80 -53.13 -100.17
C THR A 702 15.95 -53.66 -101.33
N ARG A 703 15.00 -52.87 -101.85
CA ARG A 703 14.32 -53.13 -103.13
C ARG A 703 14.82 -52.16 -104.21
N ARG A 704 15.93 -52.52 -104.85
CA ARG A 704 16.28 -52.12 -106.21
C ARG A 704 16.56 -53.36 -107.03
#